data_AF-A0A2G8JFL3-F1
#
_entry.id   AF-A0A2G8JFL3-F1
#
_cell.length_a   1.000
_cell.length_b   1.000
_cell.length_c   1.000
_cell.angle_alpha   90.00
_cell.angle_beta   90.00
_cell.angle_gamma   90.00
#
_symmetry.space_group_name_H-M   'P 1'
#
loop_
_entity.id
_entity.type
_entity.pdbx_description
1 polymer ?
#
loop_
_entity_poly.entity_id
_entity_poly.type
_entity_poly.pdbx_seq_one_letter_code
_entity_poly.pdbx_strand_id
1 'polypeptide(L)'
;MEETSKTPLYSMQWKNMTQFHKLYRYLQNSKIKLLHEGTFQGLSNLDKLRMSENEINILPKGAFTGMPSLQGLYLDSNQITTMQVDAFQGLVNLLVLDLSKNDLPQIGFGVFNQTEDYKLTTLMLQRNQIKIIKRDDFLGLDNLEYLCLFNNQIHTIEDNSFYRMNLRYIYLFQNNLTNITGNPFGSNVLAQLQIYRNEIKYFALESFVKIPINTTIYEVLKVMNVNCKQQSGFYQDEIAQTRPKAGTPCKLCNPGTYVIHGHGTSAKECEVCPEGTNQSRHAGYRACYCKDNYARMNRYGSCFLCLEEGLNCSHEFQSLLPGYAWNWSFPYANISYYEQFVVSLRDDPATAPTNYTGEVPRIFKCPRLESCANDNESISGNCAVGYRGWLCTNCQAGYYSVLTLCVPCPTMAVLIAETCVFFFVCGLSCFLLSWQLKRNTSGKERTSRSFIDVIIARIKILLGFYQVVGEIFTSLHNINWSGPLVVLGKFIAAFEINILRLFVRPRCFDEKLDLNPKIQFLIGAILPVLVVLIPFTFYQAKKVYVFIRFSLIIRISYRSHFEKLKTSLFACVVVLWFLIYPPVCSVIFSLYPISCKAFSLNQDKTHNITRLRSDFDTDCAGLRAYHISAFILTITYVIAFPAGCCISYMITTRRGLRTILQ
;
A
#
# COMPACT_ATOMS: atom_id res chain seq x y z
N MET A 1 84.70 -21.33 -24.35
CA MET A 1 83.88 -20.93 -25.51
C MET A 1 82.41 -21.04 -25.08
N GLU A 2 81.79 -20.17 -24.27
CA GLU A 2 81.95 -18.71 -24.11
C GLU A 2 82.20 -18.01 -25.44
N GLU A 3 81.14 -17.89 -26.25
CA GLU A 3 80.86 -16.79 -27.20
C GLU A 3 79.62 -17.12 -28.04
N THR A 4 78.42 -16.86 -27.51
CA THR A 4 77.26 -16.49 -28.36
C THR A 4 76.37 -15.54 -27.55
N SER A 5 76.90 -14.36 -27.24
CA SER A 5 76.07 -13.21 -26.91
C SER A 5 75.78 -12.44 -28.19
N LYS A 6 74.51 -12.09 -28.41
CA LYS A 6 74.02 -11.04 -29.32
C LYS A 6 73.99 -11.36 -30.83
N THR A 7 73.08 -12.23 -31.26
CA THR A 7 72.36 -11.99 -32.52
C THR A 7 70.93 -11.55 -32.16
N PRO A 8 70.47 -10.36 -32.60
CA PRO A 8 69.08 -9.98 -32.38
C PRO A 8 68.16 -10.91 -33.17
N LEU A 9 67.04 -11.33 -32.56
CA LEU A 9 66.12 -12.35 -33.11
C LEU A 9 65.69 -12.06 -34.58
N TYR A 10 65.59 -10.78 -34.96
CA TYR A 10 65.23 -10.36 -36.33
C TYR A 10 66.29 -10.72 -37.40
N SER A 11 67.54 -10.99 -36.99
CA SER A 11 68.63 -11.36 -37.91
C SER A 11 68.68 -12.85 -38.24
N MET A 12 67.85 -13.68 -37.59
CA MET A 12 67.74 -15.10 -37.90
C MET A 12 66.82 -15.31 -39.11
N GLN A 13 67.38 -15.75 -40.24
CA GLN A 13 66.59 -16.18 -41.39
C GLN A 13 66.02 -17.58 -41.13
N TRP A 14 64.76 -17.66 -40.70
CA TRP A 14 64.07 -18.91 -40.33
C TRP A 14 63.72 -19.84 -41.51
N LYS A 15 63.98 -19.41 -42.75
CA LYS A 15 63.50 -20.04 -44.00
C LYS A 15 63.98 -21.49 -44.26
N ASN A 16 64.91 -22.04 -43.47
CA ASN A 16 65.48 -23.38 -43.73
C ASN A 16 65.62 -24.30 -42.50
N MET A 17 64.95 -23.97 -41.38
CA MET A 17 65.05 -24.76 -40.14
C MET A 17 64.10 -25.96 -40.17
N THR A 18 64.55 -27.11 -40.68
CA THR A 18 63.80 -28.38 -40.67
C THR A 18 63.78 -29.10 -39.32
N GLN A 19 64.47 -28.57 -38.29
CA GLN A 19 64.54 -29.15 -36.94
C GLN A 19 63.80 -28.28 -35.91
N PHE A 20 62.46 -28.20 -36.02
CA PHE A 20 61.59 -27.42 -35.13
C PHE A 20 61.71 -27.77 -33.64
N HIS A 21 62.10 -29.01 -33.29
CA HIS A 21 62.31 -29.44 -31.91
C HIS A 21 63.45 -28.70 -31.19
N LYS A 22 64.45 -28.19 -31.92
CA LYS A 22 65.55 -27.40 -31.33
C LYS A 22 65.13 -25.96 -31.03
N LEU A 23 64.20 -25.41 -31.81
CA LEU A 23 63.67 -24.05 -31.64
C LEU A 23 63.04 -23.87 -30.26
N TYR A 24 62.32 -24.88 -29.78
CA TYR A 24 61.71 -24.92 -28.44
C TYR A 24 62.72 -24.66 -27.32
N ARG A 25 63.86 -25.36 -27.34
CA ARG A 25 64.90 -25.22 -26.30
C ARG A 25 65.66 -23.90 -26.42
N TYR A 26 65.71 -23.30 -27.61
CA TYR A 26 66.49 -22.10 -27.87
C TYR A 26 65.73 -20.81 -27.52
N LEU A 27 64.40 -20.85 -27.46
CA LEU A 27 63.59 -19.67 -27.18
C LEU A 27 63.03 -19.63 -25.77
N GLN A 28 63.02 -20.73 -25.01
CA GLN A 28 62.69 -20.70 -23.58
C GLN A 28 63.91 -20.24 -22.76
N ASN A 29 63.69 -19.46 -21.70
CA ASN A 29 64.75 -19.04 -20.77
C ASN A 29 66.00 -18.44 -21.44
N SER A 30 65.78 -17.55 -22.41
CA SER A 30 66.83 -16.99 -23.28
C SER A 30 66.97 -15.47 -23.14
N LYS A 31 66.39 -14.88 -22.09
CA LYS A 31 66.46 -13.45 -21.75
C LYS A 31 66.06 -12.52 -22.90
N ILE A 32 65.13 -12.98 -23.74
CA ILE A 32 64.62 -12.18 -24.87
C ILE A 32 63.80 -11.02 -24.31
N LYS A 33 64.12 -9.78 -24.70
CA LYS A 33 63.46 -8.56 -24.18
C LYS A 33 62.47 -7.92 -25.15
N LEU A 34 62.78 -7.98 -26.44
CA LEU A 34 62.04 -7.28 -27.49
C LEU A 34 61.69 -8.26 -28.60
N LEU A 35 60.44 -8.21 -29.02
CA LEU A 35 59.97 -8.80 -30.26
C LEU A 35 59.74 -7.68 -31.28
N HIS A 36 60.10 -7.92 -32.53
CA HIS A 36 59.79 -7.04 -33.65
C HIS A 36 58.73 -7.67 -34.54
N GLU A 37 57.97 -6.86 -35.27
CA GLU A 37 57.07 -7.35 -36.31
C GLU A 37 57.85 -8.19 -37.33
N GLY A 38 57.26 -9.31 -37.78
CA GLY A 38 57.90 -10.20 -38.76
C GLY A 38 59.07 -11.01 -38.21
N THR A 39 59.35 -10.98 -36.91
CA THR A 39 60.43 -11.78 -36.28
C THR A 39 60.31 -13.26 -36.63
N PHE A 40 59.10 -13.79 -36.80
CA PHE A 40 58.84 -15.21 -37.09
C PHE A 40 58.41 -15.48 -38.54
N GLN A 41 58.66 -14.54 -39.44
CA GLN A 41 58.23 -14.66 -40.83
C GLN A 41 58.85 -15.90 -41.50
N GLY A 42 57.99 -16.75 -42.07
CA GLY A 42 58.40 -17.99 -42.75
C GLY A 42 58.31 -19.26 -41.89
N LEU A 43 57.95 -19.16 -40.60
CA LEU A 43 57.65 -20.32 -39.76
C LEU A 43 56.20 -20.83 -39.98
N SER A 44 55.82 -21.02 -41.25
CA SER A 44 54.43 -21.25 -41.64
C SER A 44 53.86 -22.60 -41.20
N ASN A 45 54.71 -23.59 -40.92
CA ASN A 45 54.34 -24.96 -40.59
C ASN A 45 54.52 -25.29 -39.10
N LEU A 46 54.84 -24.29 -38.27
CA LEU A 46 55.09 -24.52 -36.85
C LEU A 46 53.75 -24.62 -36.09
N ASP A 47 53.50 -25.75 -35.44
CA ASP A 47 52.25 -25.98 -34.69
C ASP A 47 52.29 -25.41 -33.26
N LYS A 48 53.47 -25.36 -32.63
CA LYS A 48 53.63 -24.87 -31.25
C LYS A 48 54.88 -24.02 -31.10
N LEU A 49 54.73 -22.85 -30.49
CA LEU A 49 55.82 -21.93 -30.17
C LEU A 49 55.82 -21.68 -28.67
N ARG A 50 56.97 -21.92 -28.02
CA ARG A 50 57.16 -21.59 -26.61
C ARG A 50 58.28 -20.58 -26.45
N MET A 51 57.95 -19.50 -25.77
CA MET A 51 58.84 -18.40 -25.42
C MET A 51 58.72 -18.08 -23.93
N SER A 52 58.42 -19.09 -23.13
CA SER A 52 58.26 -18.97 -21.70
C SER A 52 59.58 -18.57 -21.02
N GLU A 53 59.50 -17.95 -19.84
CA GLU A 53 60.68 -17.61 -19.02
C GLU A 53 61.65 -16.62 -19.71
N ASN A 54 61.16 -15.69 -20.53
CA ASN A 54 61.99 -14.59 -21.06
C ASN A 54 61.71 -13.27 -20.33
N GLU A 55 62.20 -12.17 -20.88
CA GLU A 55 62.09 -10.82 -20.32
C GLU A 55 61.27 -9.91 -21.27
N ILE A 56 60.33 -10.50 -22.03
CA ILE A 56 59.55 -9.78 -23.03
C ILE A 56 58.61 -8.82 -22.32
N ASN A 57 58.69 -7.52 -22.67
CA ASN A 57 57.88 -6.49 -22.03
C ASN A 57 56.68 -6.03 -22.88
N ILE A 58 56.87 -5.93 -24.20
CA ILE A 58 55.87 -5.42 -25.12
C ILE A 58 55.64 -6.44 -26.24
N LEU A 59 54.36 -6.78 -26.49
CA LEU A 59 53.95 -7.48 -27.71
C LEU A 59 53.54 -6.45 -28.77
N PRO A 60 54.37 -6.20 -29.80
CA PRO A 60 54.02 -5.26 -30.85
C PRO A 60 52.92 -5.83 -31.75
N LYS A 61 52.30 -4.94 -32.53
CA LYS A 61 51.41 -5.33 -33.63
C LYS A 61 52.09 -6.36 -34.53
N GLY A 62 51.37 -7.41 -34.88
CA GLY A 62 51.86 -8.42 -35.83
C GLY A 62 53.14 -9.14 -35.38
N ALA A 63 53.42 -9.21 -34.07
CA ALA A 63 54.61 -9.88 -33.52
C ALA A 63 54.79 -11.32 -34.04
N PHE A 64 53.68 -11.98 -34.36
CA PHE A 64 53.61 -13.39 -34.75
C PHE A 64 53.17 -13.61 -36.21
N THR A 65 53.24 -12.57 -37.04
CA THR A 65 52.91 -12.65 -38.46
C THR A 65 53.79 -13.68 -39.19
N GLY A 66 53.17 -14.46 -40.09
CA GLY A 66 53.85 -15.51 -40.85
C GLY A 66 53.80 -16.92 -40.23
N MET A 67 52.98 -17.13 -39.19
CA MET A 67 52.75 -18.44 -38.54
C MET A 67 51.29 -18.91 -38.58
N PRO A 68 50.65 -19.07 -39.76
CA PRO A 68 49.23 -19.40 -39.87
C PRO A 68 48.85 -20.79 -39.36
N SER A 69 49.79 -21.74 -39.26
CA SER A 69 49.53 -23.11 -38.75
C SER A 69 49.67 -23.23 -37.23
N LEU A 70 50.03 -22.15 -36.52
CA LEU A 70 50.30 -22.20 -35.09
C LEU A 70 49.01 -22.51 -34.31
N GLN A 71 49.04 -23.59 -33.53
CA GLN A 71 47.94 -24.04 -32.68
C GLN A 71 48.17 -23.75 -31.20
N GLY A 72 49.44 -23.67 -30.75
CA GLY A 72 49.79 -23.38 -29.36
C GLY A 72 50.86 -22.31 -29.24
N LEU A 73 50.56 -21.23 -28.52
CA LEU A 73 51.49 -20.14 -28.22
C LEU A 73 51.64 -19.99 -26.70
N TYR A 74 52.87 -20.15 -26.21
CA TYR A 74 53.18 -20.08 -24.78
C TYR A 74 54.17 -18.95 -24.52
N LEU A 75 53.69 -17.91 -23.84
CA LEU A 75 54.39 -16.68 -23.47
C LEU A 75 54.43 -16.52 -21.94
N ASP A 76 54.21 -17.60 -21.20
CA ASP A 76 54.12 -17.55 -19.75
C ASP A 76 55.45 -17.23 -19.07
N SER A 77 55.41 -16.67 -17.87
CA SER A 77 56.62 -16.33 -17.11
C SER A 77 57.51 -15.30 -17.83
N ASN A 78 56.91 -14.30 -18.46
CA ASN A 78 57.59 -13.14 -19.06
C ASN A 78 57.32 -11.86 -18.22
N GLN A 79 57.66 -10.68 -18.74
CA GLN A 79 57.42 -9.39 -18.09
C GLN A 79 56.45 -8.52 -18.91
N ILE A 80 55.49 -9.15 -19.60
CA ILE A 80 54.65 -8.45 -20.58
C ILE A 80 53.73 -7.50 -19.82
N THR A 81 53.89 -6.20 -20.06
CA THR A 81 53.03 -5.15 -19.50
C THR A 81 52.07 -4.58 -20.53
N THR A 82 52.41 -4.67 -21.82
CA THR A 82 51.68 -4.02 -22.91
C THR A 82 51.50 -4.97 -24.09
N MET A 83 50.26 -5.14 -24.53
CA MET A 83 49.90 -5.79 -25.81
C MET A 83 49.31 -4.73 -26.73
N GLN A 84 49.88 -4.56 -27.93
CA GLN A 84 49.34 -3.63 -28.91
C GLN A 84 48.10 -4.21 -29.59
N VAL A 85 47.29 -3.33 -30.17
CA VAL A 85 46.18 -3.71 -31.05
C VAL A 85 46.72 -4.59 -32.18
N ASP A 86 46.00 -5.67 -32.51
CA ASP A 86 46.40 -6.67 -33.49
C ASP A 86 47.72 -7.41 -33.16
N ALA A 87 48.12 -7.52 -31.89
CA ALA A 87 49.36 -8.23 -31.51
C ALA A 87 49.40 -9.70 -31.96
N PHE A 88 48.24 -10.36 -32.03
CA PHE A 88 48.09 -11.76 -32.43
C PHE A 88 47.64 -11.94 -33.89
N GLN A 89 47.76 -10.89 -34.71
CA GLN A 89 47.34 -10.93 -36.11
C GLN A 89 47.98 -12.07 -36.92
N GLY A 90 47.12 -12.82 -37.63
CA GLY A 90 47.52 -13.89 -38.54
C GLY A 90 47.64 -15.28 -37.91
N LEU A 91 47.33 -15.44 -36.61
CA LEU A 91 47.32 -16.73 -35.91
C LEU A 91 45.99 -17.49 -36.06
N VAL A 92 45.52 -17.66 -37.30
CA VAL A 92 44.15 -18.10 -37.62
C VAL A 92 43.77 -19.50 -37.08
N ASN A 93 44.75 -20.37 -36.84
CA ASN A 93 44.53 -21.72 -36.31
C ASN A 93 44.89 -21.88 -34.82
N LEU A 94 45.10 -20.78 -34.09
CA LEU A 94 45.49 -20.85 -32.68
C LEU A 94 44.37 -21.46 -31.85
N LEU A 95 44.69 -22.47 -31.05
CA LEU A 95 43.77 -23.17 -30.15
C LEU A 95 44.06 -22.84 -28.68
N VAL A 96 45.35 -22.69 -28.34
CA VAL A 96 45.82 -22.46 -26.98
C VAL A 96 46.76 -21.25 -26.92
N LEU A 97 46.44 -20.29 -26.08
CA LEU A 97 47.27 -19.14 -25.76
C LEU A 97 47.54 -19.08 -24.25
N ASP A 98 48.81 -19.15 -23.87
CA ASP A 98 49.25 -19.00 -22.48
C ASP A 98 50.03 -17.70 -22.28
N LEU A 99 49.42 -16.77 -21.55
CA LEU A 99 49.97 -15.47 -21.13
C LEU A 99 50.13 -15.41 -19.61
N SER A 100 50.11 -16.55 -18.92
CA SER A 100 50.15 -16.58 -17.46
C SER A 100 51.50 -16.12 -16.88
N LYS A 101 51.51 -15.67 -15.62
CA LYS A 101 52.75 -15.18 -14.95
C LYS A 101 53.43 -14.05 -15.76
N ASN A 102 52.66 -13.03 -16.13
CA ASN A 102 53.15 -11.80 -16.74
C ASN A 102 52.72 -10.59 -15.88
N ASP A 103 52.99 -9.38 -16.35
CA ASP A 103 52.69 -8.13 -15.63
C ASP A 103 51.56 -7.34 -16.28
N LEU A 104 50.59 -8.02 -16.91
CA LEU A 104 49.50 -7.37 -17.65
C LEU A 104 48.54 -6.65 -16.68
N PRO A 105 48.37 -5.32 -16.78
CA PRO A 105 47.43 -4.58 -15.95
C PRO A 105 45.98 -4.67 -16.47
N GLN A 106 45.82 -5.01 -17.74
CA GLN A 106 44.55 -5.17 -18.46
C GLN A 106 44.76 -6.04 -19.72
N ILE A 107 43.67 -6.52 -20.32
CA ILE A 107 43.71 -7.26 -21.59
C ILE A 107 43.87 -6.28 -22.76
N GLY A 108 43.01 -5.24 -22.80
CA GLY A 108 43.10 -4.16 -23.79
C GLY A 108 42.21 -4.39 -25.00
N PHE A 109 41.53 -3.32 -25.43
CA PHE A 109 40.65 -3.33 -26.59
C PHE A 109 41.42 -3.64 -27.89
N GLY A 110 40.88 -4.55 -28.69
CA GLY A 110 41.38 -4.86 -30.02
C GLY A 110 42.69 -5.64 -30.08
N VAL A 111 43.19 -6.15 -28.95
CA VAL A 111 44.37 -7.04 -28.94
C VAL A 111 44.11 -8.35 -29.70
N PHE A 112 42.86 -8.85 -29.61
CA PHE A 112 42.40 -10.06 -30.31
C PHE A 112 41.60 -9.76 -31.58
N ASN A 113 41.64 -8.53 -32.12
CA ASN A 113 40.97 -8.22 -33.38
C ASN A 113 41.56 -9.07 -34.52
N GLN A 114 40.72 -9.90 -35.13
CA GLN A 114 41.07 -10.66 -36.33
C GLN A 114 40.01 -10.44 -37.42
N THR A 115 40.42 -10.63 -38.65
CA THR A 115 39.57 -10.53 -39.84
C THR A 115 38.97 -11.88 -40.26
N GLU A 116 39.39 -12.97 -39.62
CA GLU A 116 39.02 -14.36 -39.95
C GLU A 116 38.56 -15.12 -38.68
N ASP A 117 37.85 -16.25 -38.86
CA ASP A 117 37.28 -17.08 -37.78
C ASP A 117 38.36 -17.64 -36.84
N TYR A 118 38.60 -16.93 -35.74
CA TYR A 118 39.62 -17.31 -34.76
C TYR A 118 39.20 -18.56 -33.99
N LYS A 119 40.04 -19.60 -34.01
CA LYS A 119 39.74 -20.92 -33.42
C LYS A 119 40.14 -21.07 -31.94
N LEU A 120 40.50 -19.97 -31.27
CA LEU A 120 41.04 -20.02 -29.92
C LEU A 120 40.01 -20.57 -28.94
N THR A 121 40.29 -21.75 -28.37
CA THR A 121 39.42 -22.41 -27.39
C THR A 121 39.90 -22.19 -25.96
N THR A 122 41.20 -21.96 -25.75
CA THR A 122 41.80 -21.90 -24.42
C THR A 122 42.69 -20.68 -24.25
N LEU A 123 42.34 -19.82 -23.29
CA LEU A 123 43.10 -18.63 -22.92
C LEU A 123 43.51 -18.67 -21.45
N MET A 124 44.81 -18.61 -21.21
CA MET A 124 45.40 -18.60 -19.86
C MET A 124 46.01 -17.24 -19.53
N LEU A 125 45.44 -16.57 -18.53
CA LEU A 125 45.81 -15.24 -18.06
C LEU A 125 46.10 -15.23 -16.55
N GLN A 126 46.18 -16.40 -15.91
CA GLN A 126 46.41 -16.48 -14.46
C GLN A 126 47.75 -15.87 -14.04
N ARG A 127 47.85 -15.38 -12.80
CA ARG A 127 49.09 -14.76 -12.27
C ARG A 127 49.53 -13.53 -13.07
N ASN A 128 48.60 -12.64 -13.40
CA ASN A 128 48.86 -11.32 -13.97
C ASN A 128 48.42 -10.22 -12.99
N GLN A 129 48.37 -8.97 -13.43
CA GLN A 129 47.98 -7.80 -12.63
C GLN A 129 46.64 -7.20 -13.12
N ILE A 130 45.77 -8.01 -13.75
CA ILE A 130 44.53 -7.54 -14.36
C ILE A 130 43.57 -7.06 -13.27
N LYS A 131 43.03 -5.85 -13.42
CA LYS A 131 42.16 -5.23 -12.40
C LYS A 131 40.69 -5.18 -12.78
N ILE A 132 40.37 -4.94 -14.05
CA ILE A 132 39.00 -4.76 -14.55
C ILE A 132 38.87 -5.55 -15.83
N ILE A 133 37.75 -6.25 -15.99
CA ILE A 133 37.33 -6.84 -17.27
C ILE A 133 36.26 -5.96 -17.88
N LYS A 134 36.56 -5.42 -19.06
CA LYS A 134 35.64 -4.59 -19.84
C LYS A 134 34.87 -5.41 -20.86
N ARG A 135 33.72 -4.89 -21.29
CA ARG A 135 32.83 -5.54 -22.25
C ARG A 135 33.52 -5.96 -23.55
N ASP A 136 34.48 -5.16 -24.01
CA ASP A 136 35.12 -5.32 -25.33
C ASP A 136 36.53 -5.92 -25.25
N ASP A 137 37.00 -6.36 -24.07
CA ASP A 137 38.35 -6.93 -23.90
C ASP A 137 38.55 -8.26 -24.65
N PHE A 138 37.48 -9.03 -24.86
CA PHE A 138 37.51 -10.34 -25.53
C PHE A 138 36.87 -10.34 -26.92
N LEU A 139 36.69 -9.17 -27.53
CA LEU A 139 36.10 -9.05 -28.86
C LEU A 139 36.90 -9.88 -29.88
N GLY A 140 36.21 -10.77 -30.60
CA GLY A 140 36.80 -11.67 -31.61
C GLY A 140 37.10 -13.10 -31.12
N LEU A 141 36.85 -13.42 -29.83
CA LEU A 141 37.10 -14.74 -29.25
C LEU A 141 35.84 -15.62 -29.16
N ASP A 142 34.99 -15.62 -30.18
CA ASP A 142 33.64 -16.24 -30.12
C ASP A 142 33.66 -17.76 -29.84
N ASN A 143 34.74 -18.45 -30.20
CA ASN A 143 34.94 -19.89 -29.99
C ASN A 143 35.58 -20.26 -28.64
N LEU A 144 35.79 -19.29 -27.74
CA LEU A 144 36.49 -19.53 -26.49
C LEU A 144 35.65 -20.42 -25.54
N GLU A 145 36.24 -21.52 -25.08
CA GLU A 145 35.59 -22.48 -24.17
C GLU A 145 36.20 -22.46 -22.76
N TYR A 146 37.52 -22.24 -22.65
CA TYR A 146 38.29 -22.29 -21.41
C TYR A 146 38.99 -20.96 -21.13
N LEU A 147 38.63 -20.31 -20.04
CA LEU A 147 39.21 -19.03 -19.63
C LEU A 147 39.78 -19.10 -18.20
N CYS A 148 41.10 -18.98 -18.09
CA CYS A 148 41.81 -18.97 -16.80
C CYS A 148 42.25 -17.56 -16.41
N LEU A 149 41.70 -17.02 -15.32
CA LEU A 149 41.94 -15.66 -14.83
C LEU A 149 42.34 -15.64 -13.34
N PHE A 150 42.59 -16.79 -12.73
CA PHE A 150 42.90 -16.87 -11.31
C PHE A 150 44.23 -16.22 -10.92
N ASN A 151 44.43 -15.85 -9.65
CA ASN A 151 45.61 -15.08 -9.21
C ASN A 151 45.81 -13.77 -10.03
N ASN A 152 44.76 -12.97 -10.17
CA ASN A 152 44.86 -11.60 -10.68
C ASN A 152 44.39 -10.61 -9.59
N GLN A 153 44.19 -9.34 -9.95
CA GLN A 153 43.68 -8.30 -9.06
C GLN A 153 42.26 -7.84 -9.48
N ILE A 154 41.49 -8.74 -10.10
CA ILE A 154 40.22 -8.39 -10.76
C ILE A 154 39.21 -8.05 -9.67
N HIS A 155 38.69 -6.82 -9.66
CA HIS A 155 37.68 -6.36 -8.71
C HIS A 155 36.33 -6.05 -9.34
N THR A 156 36.28 -5.86 -10.65
CA THR A 156 35.05 -5.54 -11.41
C THR A 156 35.05 -6.23 -12.77
N ILE A 157 33.88 -6.76 -13.14
CA ILE A 157 33.58 -7.33 -14.47
C ILE A 157 32.36 -6.57 -14.99
N GLU A 158 32.48 -5.93 -16.16
CA GLU A 158 31.36 -5.18 -16.75
C GLU A 158 30.25 -6.11 -17.26
N ASP A 159 29.04 -5.58 -17.34
CA ASP A 159 27.87 -6.33 -17.83
C ASP A 159 28.06 -6.82 -19.26
N ASN A 160 27.66 -8.07 -19.49
CA ASN A 160 27.79 -8.77 -20.75
C ASN A 160 29.25 -8.95 -21.22
N SER A 161 30.26 -8.85 -20.36
CA SER A 161 31.66 -9.06 -20.79
C SER A 161 31.93 -10.41 -21.44
N PHE A 162 31.13 -11.44 -21.13
CA PHE A 162 31.30 -12.78 -21.68
C PHE A 162 30.22 -13.21 -22.70
N TYR A 163 29.33 -12.30 -23.12
CA TYR A 163 28.08 -12.69 -23.81
C TYR A 163 28.24 -13.30 -25.21
N ARG A 164 29.32 -12.98 -25.93
CA ARG A 164 29.56 -13.47 -27.31
C ARG A 164 30.23 -14.85 -27.34
N MET A 165 30.79 -15.28 -26.21
CA MET A 165 31.64 -16.46 -26.15
C MET A 165 30.87 -17.68 -25.65
N ASN A 166 31.20 -18.85 -26.17
CA ASN A 166 30.64 -20.13 -25.74
C ASN A 166 31.46 -20.77 -24.59
N LEU A 167 31.69 -19.99 -23.52
CA LEU A 167 32.51 -20.42 -22.39
C LEU A 167 31.87 -21.60 -21.66
N ARG A 168 32.64 -22.68 -21.51
CA ARG A 168 32.30 -23.88 -20.72
C ARG A 168 32.95 -23.87 -19.34
N TYR A 169 34.18 -23.33 -19.24
CA TYR A 169 34.96 -23.33 -18.01
C TYR A 169 35.56 -21.94 -17.75
N ILE A 170 35.18 -21.34 -16.62
CA ILE A 170 35.69 -20.04 -16.18
C ILE A 170 36.37 -20.18 -14.83
N TYR A 171 37.65 -19.81 -14.74
CA TYR A 171 38.44 -19.83 -13.51
C TYR A 171 38.80 -18.43 -13.06
N LEU A 172 38.06 -17.90 -12.09
CA LEU A 172 38.21 -16.55 -11.52
C LEU A 172 38.69 -16.55 -10.07
N PHE A 173 39.08 -17.70 -9.53
CA PHE A 173 39.46 -17.81 -8.12
C PHE A 173 40.72 -17.00 -7.76
N GLN A 174 40.94 -16.66 -6.48
CA GLN A 174 42.10 -15.85 -6.06
C GLN A 174 42.20 -14.50 -6.82
N ASN A 175 41.12 -13.73 -6.77
CA ASN A 175 41.02 -12.37 -7.30
C ASN A 175 40.41 -11.44 -6.22
N ASN A 176 40.11 -10.19 -6.56
CA ASN A 176 39.58 -9.17 -5.65
C ASN A 176 38.11 -8.81 -5.96
N LEU A 177 37.32 -9.71 -6.56
CA LEU A 177 35.93 -9.43 -6.95
C LEU A 177 35.11 -9.04 -5.71
N THR A 178 34.41 -7.90 -5.75
CA THR A 178 33.66 -7.39 -4.60
C THR A 178 32.14 -7.53 -4.78
N ASN A 179 31.62 -7.18 -5.95
CA ASN A 179 30.20 -7.22 -6.27
C ASN A 179 29.99 -7.85 -7.64
N ILE A 180 28.95 -8.68 -7.78
CA ILE A 180 28.54 -9.26 -9.06
C ILE A 180 27.14 -8.75 -9.40
N THR A 181 27.07 -7.69 -10.20
CA THR A 181 25.84 -7.04 -10.69
C THR A 181 25.55 -7.40 -12.14
N GLY A 182 24.30 -7.21 -12.58
CA GLY A 182 23.92 -7.28 -13.99
C GLY A 182 24.01 -8.69 -14.58
N ASN A 183 24.66 -8.87 -15.73
CA ASN A 183 24.82 -10.20 -16.36
C ASN A 183 26.20 -10.37 -17.00
N PRO A 184 27.26 -10.50 -16.18
CA PRO A 184 28.62 -10.60 -16.69
C PRO A 184 28.86 -11.95 -17.38
N PHE A 185 28.21 -13.02 -16.91
CA PHE A 185 28.52 -14.40 -17.31
C PHE A 185 27.89 -14.89 -18.60
N GLY A 186 26.71 -14.37 -18.99
CA GLY A 186 26.14 -14.36 -20.36
C GLY A 186 26.08 -15.65 -21.21
N SER A 187 26.73 -16.74 -20.82
CA SER A 187 27.00 -17.95 -21.59
C SER A 187 25.99 -19.04 -21.23
N ASN A 188 25.28 -19.50 -22.25
CA ASN A 188 24.25 -20.52 -22.13
C ASN A 188 24.81 -21.95 -22.14
N VAL A 189 26.14 -22.12 -22.20
CA VAL A 189 26.82 -23.44 -22.30
C VAL A 189 27.83 -23.66 -21.18
N LEU A 190 27.77 -22.83 -20.14
CA LEU A 190 28.68 -22.92 -19.01
C LEU A 190 28.50 -24.26 -18.28
N ALA A 191 29.60 -24.97 -18.06
CA ALA A 191 29.63 -26.23 -17.31
C ALA A 191 30.23 -26.02 -15.92
N GLN A 192 31.19 -25.10 -15.78
CA GLN A 192 31.91 -24.87 -14.53
C GLN A 192 32.34 -23.42 -14.36
N LEU A 193 32.08 -22.86 -13.17
CA LEU A 193 32.50 -21.52 -12.76
C LEU A 193 33.24 -21.59 -11.42
N GLN A 194 34.52 -21.21 -11.36
CA GLN A 194 35.30 -21.18 -10.12
C GLN A 194 35.58 -19.74 -9.69
N ILE A 195 34.89 -19.26 -8.66
CA ILE A 195 34.99 -17.88 -8.14
C ILE A 195 35.49 -17.83 -6.68
N TYR A 196 35.97 -18.96 -6.14
CA TYR A 196 36.45 -19.04 -4.77
C TYR A 196 37.67 -18.15 -4.46
N ARG A 197 37.93 -17.82 -3.19
CA ARG A 197 39.02 -16.91 -2.77
C ARG A 197 38.95 -15.54 -3.48
N ASN A 198 37.75 -14.98 -3.60
CA ASN A 198 37.51 -13.59 -3.97
C ASN A 198 37.04 -12.77 -2.76
N GLU A 199 36.74 -11.48 -2.96
CA GLU A 199 36.24 -10.59 -1.91
C GLU A 199 34.73 -10.38 -1.92
N ILE A 200 33.96 -11.24 -2.60
CA ILE A 200 32.54 -11.03 -2.94
C ILE A 200 31.72 -10.76 -1.67
N LYS A 201 30.96 -9.66 -1.67
CA LYS A 201 30.06 -9.25 -0.59
C LYS A 201 28.59 -9.43 -0.97
N TYR A 202 28.27 -9.24 -2.25
CA TYR A 202 26.91 -9.26 -2.77
C TYR A 202 26.90 -9.77 -4.22
N PHE A 203 25.84 -10.48 -4.57
CA PHE A 203 25.52 -10.88 -5.93
C PHE A 203 24.05 -10.62 -6.27
N ALA A 204 23.78 -10.15 -7.48
CA ALA A 204 22.43 -10.00 -8.03
C ALA A 204 21.94 -11.34 -8.61
N LEU A 205 20.67 -11.69 -8.39
CA LEU A 205 20.09 -12.93 -8.94
C LEU A 205 20.12 -12.96 -10.48
N GLU A 206 19.92 -11.79 -11.11
CA GLU A 206 20.02 -11.57 -12.56
C GLU A 206 21.37 -12.01 -13.17
N SER A 207 22.45 -11.95 -12.39
CA SER A 207 23.82 -12.31 -12.81
C SER A 207 23.98 -13.79 -13.16
N PHE A 208 23.03 -14.64 -12.74
CA PHE A 208 23.10 -16.09 -12.94
C PHE A 208 21.93 -16.64 -13.77
N VAL A 209 20.98 -15.78 -14.21
CA VAL A 209 19.76 -16.22 -14.91
C VAL A 209 20.04 -16.95 -16.22
N LYS A 210 21.13 -16.60 -16.92
CA LYS A 210 21.51 -17.24 -18.20
C LYS A 210 22.44 -18.45 -18.04
N ILE A 211 22.85 -18.77 -16.81
CA ILE A 211 23.75 -19.90 -16.56
C ILE A 211 22.92 -21.19 -16.54
N PRO A 212 23.35 -22.25 -17.24
CA PRO A 212 22.68 -23.55 -17.20
C PRO A 212 22.53 -24.11 -15.78
N ILE A 213 21.39 -24.75 -15.50
CA ILE A 213 21.07 -25.30 -14.16
C ILE A 213 22.07 -26.41 -13.73
N ASN A 214 22.70 -27.08 -14.68
CA ASN A 214 23.71 -28.12 -14.45
C ASN A 214 25.14 -27.58 -14.26
N THR A 215 25.32 -26.25 -14.23
CA THR A 215 26.64 -25.64 -14.05
C THR A 215 27.15 -25.87 -12.63
N THR A 216 28.39 -26.35 -12.50
CA THR A 216 29.04 -26.49 -11.19
C THR A 216 29.74 -25.20 -10.81
N ILE A 217 29.25 -24.51 -9.76
CA ILE A 217 29.83 -23.26 -9.25
C ILE A 217 30.66 -23.55 -7.99
N TYR A 218 31.96 -23.29 -8.06
CA TYR A 218 32.89 -23.40 -6.93
C TYR A 218 33.19 -22.01 -6.36
N GLU A 219 32.52 -21.65 -5.27
CA GLU A 219 32.75 -20.42 -4.51
C GLU A 219 33.26 -20.75 -3.10
N VAL A 220 34.15 -19.92 -2.55
CA VAL A 220 34.40 -19.91 -1.11
C VAL A 220 33.23 -19.15 -0.54
N LEU A 221 32.37 -19.85 0.19
CA LEU A 221 31.45 -19.25 1.15
C LEU A 221 32.29 -18.31 2.04
N LYS A 222 32.37 -17.04 1.66
CA LYS A 222 32.60 -15.96 2.61
C LYS A 222 31.37 -16.04 3.48
N VAL A 223 31.59 -16.71 4.60
CA VAL A 223 30.79 -16.71 5.82
C VAL A 223 30.21 -15.30 5.94
N MET A 224 28.95 -15.13 5.50
CA MET A 224 28.02 -14.35 6.30
C MET A 224 28.30 -14.78 7.72
N ASN A 225 28.49 -13.83 8.62
CA ASN A 225 28.62 -14.11 10.04
C ASN A 225 27.29 -14.70 10.54
N VAL A 226 26.93 -15.88 10.06
CA VAL A 226 25.90 -16.75 10.58
C VAL A 226 26.59 -17.39 11.76
N ASN A 227 26.58 -16.66 12.87
CA ASN A 227 26.19 -17.36 14.07
C ASN A 227 24.92 -18.14 13.69
N CYS A 228 24.85 -19.44 13.97
CA CYS A 228 23.60 -20.21 14.04
C CYS A 228 22.70 -19.62 15.16
N LYS A 229 22.35 -18.35 14.98
CA LYS A 229 21.52 -17.46 15.80
C LYS A 229 20.43 -16.85 14.94
N GLN A 230 20.59 -16.80 13.62
CA GLN A 230 19.54 -16.32 12.71
C GLN A 230 18.65 -17.48 12.26
N GLN A 231 17.72 -17.73 13.16
CA GLN A 231 16.37 -18.30 13.10
C GLN A 231 16.05 -19.37 12.03
N SER A 232 15.81 -20.57 12.55
CA SER A 232 14.85 -21.63 12.20
C SER A 232 14.73 -22.15 10.77
N GLY A 233 15.05 -23.44 10.59
CA GLY A 233 15.01 -24.21 9.33
C GLY A 233 16.38 -24.76 8.91
N PHE A 234 17.40 -24.45 9.71
CA PHE A 234 18.78 -24.88 9.56
C PHE A 234 19.32 -25.46 10.87
N TYR A 235 20.26 -26.38 10.76
CA TYR A 235 21.01 -26.94 11.88
C TYR A 235 22.50 -26.94 11.53
N GLN A 236 23.37 -26.86 12.53
CA GLN A 236 24.77 -27.24 12.39
C GLN A 236 24.90 -28.71 12.78
N ASP A 237 25.82 -29.46 12.21
CA ASP A 237 26.06 -30.84 12.66
C ASP A 237 27.56 -31.12 12.55
N GLU A 238 28.17 -31.38 13.71
CA GLU A 238 29.53 -31.83 13.87
C GLU A 238 29.52 -32.81 15.04
N ILE A 239 29.70 -34.12 14.82
CA ILE A 239 29.82 -35.09 15.92
C ILE A 239 30.99 -34.64 16.82
N ALA A 240 30.64 -33.99 17.95
CA ALA A 240 31.50 -33.42 19.00
C ALA A 240 32.34 -32.17 18.66
N GLN A 241 31.74 -30.97 18.75
CA GLN A 241 32.49 -29.78 19.18
C GLN A 241 31.82 -29.08 20.37
N THR A 242 32.54 -29.03 21.49
CA THR A 242 32.12 -28.38 22.74
C THR A 242 32.25 -26.85 22.70
N ARG A 243 32.71 -26.26 21.57
CA ARG A 243 32.71 -24.81 21.28
C ARG A 243 32.60 -24.57 19.77
N PRO A 244 31.80 -23.60 19.30
CA PRO A 244 31.64 -23.33 17.87
C PRO A 244 32.94 -22.80 17.25
N LYS A 245 33.42 -23.44 16.18
CA LYS A 245 34.43 -22.86 15.29
C LYS A 245 33.76 -21.86 14.35
N ALA A 246 34.39 -20.70 14.17
CA ALA A 246 33.95 -19.71 13.20
C ALA A 246 33.99 -20.32 11.79
N GLY A 247 32.84 -20.33 11.11
CA GLY A 247 32.76 -20.68 9.69
C GLY A 247 32.26 -22.09 9.33
N THR A 248 31.64 -22.83 10.26
CA THR A 248 30.92 -24.07 9.86
C THR A 248 29.65 -23.70 9.08
N PRO A 249 29.44 -24.24 7.87
CA PRO A 249 28.24 -23.95 7.08
C PRO A 249 27.01 -24.61 7.71
N CYS A 250 25.93 -23.84 7.87
CA CYS A 250 24.63 -24.35 8.30
C CYS A 250 24.10 -25.37 7.27
N LYS A 251 23.58 -26.51 7.76
CA LYS A 251 22.89 -27.52 6.95
C LYS A 251 21.38 -27.29 6.98
N LEU A 252 20.70 -27.66 5.91
CA LEU A 252 19.25 -27.55 5.75
C LEU A 252 18.55 -28.75 6.39
N CYS A 253 17.48 -28.52 7.16
CA CYS A 253 16.56 -29.59 7.52
C CYS A 253 15.85 -30.17 6.28
N ASN A 254 15.45 -31.43 6.37
CA ASN A 254 14.66 -32.09 5.33
C ASN A 254 13.34 -31.31 5.06
N PRO A 255 12.77 -31.39 3.85
CA PRO A 255 11.45 -30.82 3.59
C PRO A 255 10.44 -31.30 4.64
N GLY A 256 9.63 -30.39 5.17
CA GLY A 256 8.66 -30.72 6.23
C GLY A 256 9.23 -30.79 7.64
N THR A 257 10.51 -30.44 7.84
CA THR A 257 11.10 -30.28 9.18
C THR A 257 11.83 -28.95 9.35
N TYR A 258 12.00 -28.50 10.60
CA TYR A 258 12.66 -27.25 10.97
C TYR A 258 13.23 -27.31 12.38
N VAL A 259 14.10 -26.36 12.73
CA VAL A 259 14.65 -26.22 14.09
C VAL A 259 13.93 -25.08 14.81
N ILE A 260 13.45 -25.33 16.02
CA ILE A 260 12.84 -24.29 16.87
C ILE A 260 13.93 -23.38 17.44
N HIS A 261 13.70 -22.06 17.42
CA HIS A 261 14.61 -21.03 17.96
C HIS A 261 15.98 -20.90 17.27
N GLY A 262 16.21 -21.57 16.13
CA GLY A 262 17.40 -21.38 15.29
C GLY A 262 18.74 -21.80 15.89
N HIS A 263 18.75 -22.61 16.96
CA HIS A 263 19.94 -23.05 17.70
C HIS A 263 20.30 -24.53 17.49
N GLY A 264 19.86 -25.12 16.38
CA GLY A 264 19.98 -26.55 16.14
C GLY A 264 21.43 -26.97 15.95
N THR A 265 21.92 -27.92 16.74
CA THR A 265 23.30 -28.42 16.71
C THR A 265 23.45 -29.83 16.13
N SER A 266 22.35 -30.46 15.73
CA SER A 266 22.36 -31.74 15.01
C SER A 266 21.11 -31.93 14.14
N ALA A 267 21.18 -32.83 13.16
CA ALA A 267 20.04 -33.18 12.30
C ALA A 267 18.85 -33.77 13.10
N LYS A 268 19.11 -34.30 14.30
CA LYS A 268 18.09 -34.86 15.20
C LYS A 268 17.22 -33.80 15.86
N GLU A 269 17.69 -32.55 15.89
CA GLU A 269 16.94 -31.40 16.42
C GLU A 269 16.01 -30.77 15.36
N CYS A 270 16.00 -31.31 14.12
CA CYS A 270 14.97 -30.96 13.14
C CYS A 270 13.64 -31.62 13.55
N GLU A 271 12.67 -30.81 13.97
CA GLU A 271 11.32 -31.22 14.33
C GLU A 271 10.37 -31.15 13.14
N VAL A 272 9.31 -31.95 13.19
CA VAL A 272 8.28 -31.97 12.14
C VAL A 272 7.50 -30.66 12.14
N CYS A 273 7.24 -30.13 10.95
CA CYS A 273 6.41 -28.94 10.78
C CYS A 273 5.02 -29.14 11.43
N PRO A 274 4.54 -28.18 12.25
CA PRO A 274 3.28 -28.28 12.98
C PRO A 274 2.05 -28.48 12.08
N GLU A 275 0.93 -28.94 12.65
CA GLU A 275 -0.32 -29.08 11.91
C GLU A 275 -0.79 -27.75 11.29
N GLY A 276 -1.45 -27.84 10.13
CA GLY A 276 -1.89 -26.68 9.35
C GLY A 276 -0.79 -26.00 8.51
N THR A 277 0.46 -26.44 8.62
CA THR A 277 1.59 -25.97 7.78
C THR A 277 1.84 -26.85 6.55
N ASN A 278 2.57 -26.32 5.58
CA ASN A 278 2.99 -27.01 4.37
C ASN A 278 4.23 -27.88 4.66
N GLN A 279 4.00 -29.19 4.74
CA GLN A 279 5.03 -30.20 5.03
C GLN A 279 5.88 -30.59 3.81
N SER A 280 5.62 -30.04 2.63
CA SER A 280 6.37 -30.34 1.40
C SER A 280 7.38 -29.25 1.03
N ARG A 281 7.29 -28.07 1.65
CA ARG A 281 8.16 -26.92 1.38
C ARG A 281 9.23 -26.79 2.47
N HIS A 282 10.43 -26.35 2.09
CA HIS A 282 11.46 -26.02 3.07
C HIS A 282 11.10 -24.77 3.88
N ALA A 283 11.35 -24.81 5.19
CA ALA A 283 11.02 -23.75 6.16
C ALA A 283 11.84 -22.45 6.01
N GLY A 284 12.97 -22.47 5.27
CA GLY A 284 13.83 -21.30 5.11
C GLY A 284 14.41 -20.82 6.45
N TYR A 285 14.46 -19.50 6.68
CA TYR A 285 14.95 -18.86 7.93
C TYR A 285 13.81 -18.35 8.84
N ARG A 286 12.57 -18.84 8.66
CA ARG A 286 11.38 -18.24 9.30
C ARG A 286 10.31 -19.20 9.79
N ALA A 287 10.63 -20.50 9.85
CA ALA A 287 9.73 -21.62 10.13
C ALA A 287 8.85 -22.05 8.93
N CYS A 288 8.14 -23.17 9.09
CA CYS A 288 7.29 -23.74 8.04
C CYS A 288 6.14 -22.79 7.68
N TYR A 289 5.81 -22.73 6.38
CA TYR A 289 4.72 -21.88 5.87
C TYR A 289 3.35 -22.48 6.20
N CYS A 290 2.35 -21.68 6.56
CA CYS A 290 0.97 -22.14 6.64
C CYS A 290 0.44 -22.62 5.28
N LYS A 291 -0.57 -23.51 5.29
CA LYS A 291 -1.36 -23.84 4.09
C LYS A 291 -2.27 -22.66 3.70
N ASP A 292 -2.78 -22.66 2.47
CA ASP A 292 -3.72 -21.62 2.02
C ASP A 292 -4.97 -21.59 2.93
N ASN A 293 -5.42 -20.38 3.31
CA ASN A 293 -6.52 -20.11 4.25
C ASN A 293 -6.26 -20.47 5.73
N TYR A 294 -5.01 -20.75 6.09
CA TYR A 294 -4.61 -20.94 7.48
C TYR A 294 -3.86 -19.71 8.01
N ALA A 295 -4.11 -19.38 9.27
CA ALA A 295 -3.41 -18.31 9.98
C ALA A 295 -2.74 -18.84 11.25
N ARG A 296 -1.79 -18.08 11.79
CA ARG A 296 -1.11 -18.39 13.05
C ARG A 296 -0.89 -17.14 13.89
N MET A 297 -0.76 -17.35 15.19
CA MET A 297 -0.44 -16.31 16.19
C MET A 297 0.95 -16.49 16.81
N ASN A 298 1.65 -17.55 16.39
CA ASN A 298 3.00 -17.86 16.81
C ASN A 298 3.77 -18.35 15.57
N ARG A 299 4.91 -17.71 15.27
CA ARG A 299 5.74 -18.01 14.10
C ARG A 299 6.19 -19.47 14.06
N TYR A 300 6.36 -20.11 15.20
CA TYR A 300 6.79 -21.51 15.32
C TYR A 300 5.64 -22.47 15.69
N GLY A 301 4.41 -21.96 15.82
CA GLY A 301 3.25 -22.74 16.23
C GLY A 301 2.51 -23.42 15.08
N SER A 302 1.44 -24.14 15.43
CA SER A 302 0.47 -24.65 14.47
C SER A 302 -0.31 -23.52 13.79
N CYS A 303 -0.75 -23.77 12.56
CA CYS A 303 -1.68 -22.88 11.88
C CYS A 303 -3.10 -23.43 12.05
N PHE A 304 -4.06 -22.55 12.28
CA PHE A 304 -5.48 -22.89 12.38
C PHE A 304 -6.24 -22.40 11.15
N LEU A 305 -7.32 -23.11 10.83
CA LEU A 305 -8.18 -22.76 9.70
C LEU A 305 -9.01 -21.51 10.05
N CYS A 306 -9.03 -20.53 9.15
CA CYS A 306 -9.90 -19.37 9.30
C CYS A 306 -11.34 -19.70 8.89
N LEU A 307 -12.24 -19.83 9.86
CA LEU A 307 -13.65 -20.20 9.65
C LEU A 307 -14.62 -19.00 9.58
N GLU A 308 -14.23 -17.81 10.06
CA GLU A 308 -15.13 -16.66 10.07
C GLU A 308 -15.27 -16.03 8.67
N GLU A 309 -16.51 -15.93 8.18
CA GLU A 309 -16.85 -15.27 6.91
C GLU A 309 -16.46 -13.79 6.95
N GLY A 310 -15.53 -13.38 6.08
CA GLY A 310 -15.05 -12.00 6.00
C GLY A 310 -13.58 -11.82 6.39
N LEU A 311 -12.89 -12.88 6.83
CA LEU A 311 -11.45 -12.88 7.01
C LEU A 311 -10.71 -13.35 5.75
N ASN A 312 -9.56 -12.74 5.50
CA ASN A 312 -8.57 -13.20 4.51
C ASN A 312 -7.34 -13.73 5.25
N CYS A 313 -7.00 -15.00 5.01
CA CYS A 313 -5.87 -15.69 5.64
C CYS A 313 -4.90 -16.27 4.61
N SER A 314 -4.80 -15.66 3.44
CA SER A 314 -3.89 -16.08 2.36
C SER A 314 -2.40 -15.88 2.70
N HIS A 315 -2.07 -15.07 3.70
CA HIS A 315 -0.70 -14.67 4.01
C HIS A 315 -0.22 -15.08 5.42
N GLU A 316 -0.74 -16.18 5.99
CA GLU A 316 -0.40 -16.72 7.32
C GLU A 316 -0.89 -15.91 8.53
N PHE A 317 -1.52 -14.75 8.33
CA PHE A 317 -2.14 -13.92 9.36
C PHE A 317 -3.59 -13.56 8.97
N GLN A 318 -4.35 -13.01 9.92
CA GLN A 318 -5.74 -12.62 9.70
C GLN A 318 -5.82 -11.17 9.21
N SER A 319 -6.35 -10.95 8.02
CA SER A 319 -6.75 -9.63 7.50
C SER A 319 -8.24 -9.61 7.14
N LEU A 320 -8.77 -8.42 6.80
CA LEU A 320 -10.20 -8.25 6.48
C LEU A 320 -10.45 -8.33 4.97
N LEU A 321 -11.52 -9.01 4.59
CA LEU A 321 -12.09 -8.89 3.24
C LEU A 321 -12.88 -7.57 3.09
N PRO A 322 -13.10 -7.11 1.84
CA PRO A 322 -13.98 -5.97 1.57
C PRO A 322 -15.37 -6.12 2.20
N GLY A 323 -15.91 -5.05 2.77
CA GLY A 323 -17.24 -5.02 3.41
C GLY A 323 -17.28 -5.41 4.89
N TYR A 324 -16.13 -5.65 5.53
CA TYR A 324 -16.03 -6.00 6.95
C TYR A 324 -15.18 -5.01 7.73
N ALA A 325 -15.35 -4.93 9.05
CA ALA A 325 -14.53 -4.10 9.92
C ALA A 325 -14.46 -4.72 11.32
N TRP A 326 -13.35 -4.46 12.01
CA TRP A 326 -13.17 -4.82 13.41
C TRP A 326 -12.96 -3.58 14.28
N ASN A 327 -12.90 -3.79 15.60
CA ASN A 327 -12.56 -2.75 16.54
C ASN A 327 -11.57 -3.28 17.60
N TRP A 328 -10.39 -2.67 17.63
CA TRP A 328 -9.31 -3.02 18.55
C TRP A 328 -9.43 -2.36 19.94
N SER A 329 -10.56 -1.68 20.22
CA SER A 329 -10.77 -0.92 21.47
C SER A 329 -11.20 -1.80 22.65
N PHE A 330 -10.39 -2.79 23.04
CA PHE A 330 -10.61 -3.56 24.27
C PHE A 330 -9.29 -4.07 24.88
N PRO A 331 -9.28 -4.41 26.20
CA PRO A 331 -8.10 -4.97 26.85
C PRO A 331 -7.60 -6.22 26.11
N TYR A 332 -6.28 -6.40 26.03
CA TYR A 332 -5.63 -7.54 25.34
C TYR A 332 -5.65 -7.51 23.80
N ALA A 333 -6.34 -6.55 23.16
CA ALA A 333 -6.20 -6.29 21.73
C ALA A 333 -5.19 -5.17 21.49
N ASN A 334 -4.07 -5.47 20.82
CA ASN A 334 -3.04 -4.49 20.52
C ASN A 334 -2.65 -4.55 19.04
N ILE A 335 -3.22 -3.63 18.26
CA ILE A 335 -2.99 -3.57 16.81
C ILE A 335 -1.52 -3.35 16.47
N SER A 336 -0.81 -2.48 17.20
CA SER A 336 0.60 -2.20 16.93
C SER A 336 1.49 -3.40 17.21
N TYR A 337 1.18 -4.17 18.25
CA TYR A 337 1.89 -5.42 18.54
C TYR A 337 1.59 -6.51 17.50
N TYR A 338 0.34 -6.60 17.05
CA TYR A 338 -0.05 -7.53 15.99
C TYR A 338 0.59 -7.16 14.65
N GLU A 339 0.68 -5.88 14.31
CA GLU A 339 1.35 -5.39 13.11
C GLU A 339 2.85 -5.73 13.10
N GLN A 340 3.54 -5.54 14.24
CA GLN A 340 4.94 -5.97 14.39
C GLN A 340 5.12 -7.48 14.24
N PHE A 341 4.16 -8.28 14.74
CA PHE A 341 4.15 -9.72 14.52
C PHE A 341 3.93 -10.07 13.03
N VAL A 342 3.03 -9.40 12.32
CA VAL A 342 2.83 -9.66 10.88
C VAL A 342 4.07 -9.29 10.07
N VAL A 343 4.77 -8.22 10.43
CA VAL A 343 6.08 -7.88 9.84
C VAL A 343 7.11 -8.97 10.13
N SER A 344 7.13 -9.54 11.34
CA SER A 344 8.03 -10.65 11.72
C SER A 344 7.72 -11.97 11.01
N LEU A 345 6.49 -12.11 10.51
CA LEU A 345 6.18 -13.16 9.56
C LEU A 345 6.90 -12.86 8.25
N ARG A 346 6.72 -11.68 7.62
CA ARG A 346 7.27 -11.36 6.29
C ARG A 346 8.80 -11.28 6.22
N ASP A 347 9.43 -10.58 7.16
CA ASP A 347 10.87 -10.32 7.24
C ASP A 347 11.44 -10.81 8.59
N ASP A 348 12.77 -10.94 8.70
CA ASP A 348 13.46 -11.30 9.96
C ASP A 348 14.20 -10.11 10.62
N PRO A 349 13.52 -9.05 11.09
CA PRO A 349 14.16 -8.07 11.95
C PRO A 349 14.39 -8.70 13.33
N ALA A 350 15.64 -8.70 13.79
CA ALA A 350 16.08 -9.29 15.07
C ALA A 350 15.34 -8.78 16.33
N THR A 351 14.48 -7.76 16.19
CA THR A 351 13.76 -7.08 17.27
C THR A 351 12.25 -7.32 17.25
N ALA A 352 11.69 -8.01 16.25
CA ALA A 352 10.23 -8.20 16.16
C ALA A 352 9.74 -9.42 16.96
N PRO A 353 8.51 -9.36 17.50
CA PRO A 353 7.96 -10.43 18.31
C PRO A 353 7.65 -11.66 17.46
N THR A 354 7.99 -12.84 17.98
CA THR A 354 7.76 -14.14 17.32
C THR A 354 6.39 -14.74 17.64
N ASN A 355 5.67 -14.17 18.60
CA ASN A 355 4.33 -14.52 18.98
C ASN A 355 3.49 -13.27 19.25
N TYR A 356 2.19 -13.38 19.05
CA TYR A 356 1.19 -12.43 19.50
C TYR A 356 0.35 -13.10 20.57
N THR A 357 0.41 -12.59 21.80
CA THR A 357 -0.30 -13.12 22.98
C THR A 357 -1.65 -12.44 23.23
N GLY A 358 -2.00 -11.44 22.43
CA GLY A 358 -3.28 -10.75 22.53
C GLY A 358 -4.41 -11.51 21.84
N GLU A 359 -5.62 -10.98 21.95
CA GLU A 359 -6.78 -11.47 21.21
C GLU A 359 -6.98 -10.67 19.92
N VAL A 360 -7.42 -11.35 18.86
CA VAL A 360 -7.87 -10.68 17.63
C VAL A 360 -9.35 -10.36 17.77
N PRO A 361 -9.77 -9.11 17.48
CA PRO A 361 -11.16 -8.73 17.56
C PRO A 361 -12.05 -9.55 16.65
N ARG A 362 -13.31 -9.69 17.05
CA ARG A 362 -14.36 -10.24 16.20
C ARG A 362 -14.69 -9.28 15.07
N ILE A 363 -14.99 -9.82 13.90
CA ILE A 363 -15.35 -9.03 12.71
C ILE A 363 -16.83 -8.69 12.67
N PHE A 364 -17.13 -7.54 12.06
CA PHE A 364 -18.48 -7.06 11.84
C PHE A 364 -18.68 -6.70 10.39
N LYS A 365 -19.79 -7.14 9.80
CA LYS A 365 -20.19 -6.71 8.47
C LYS A 365 -20.56 -5.23 8.51
N CYS A 366 -19.96 -4.45 7.61
CA CYS A 366 -20.30 -3.05 7.48
C CYS A 366 -21.75 -2.91 6.99
N PRO A 367 -22.51 -1.91 7.47
CA PRO A 367 -23.87 -1.67 6.99
C PRO A 367 -23.94 -1.49 5.47
N ARG A 368 -22.85 -1.02 4.86
CA ARG A 368 -22.68 -0.85 3.42
C ARG A 368 -21.45 -1.66 2.99
N LEU A 369 -21.60 -2.55 2.03
CA LEU A 369 -20.48 -3.34 1.50
C LEU A 369 -19.39 -2.42 0.92
N GLU A 370 -19.80 -1.35 0.23
CA GLU A 370 -18.89 -0.40 -0.43
C GLU A 370 -18.21 0.61 0.52
N SER A 371 -18.68 0.75 1.78
CA SER A 371 -18.06 1.72 2.70
C SER A 371 -16.75 1.23 3.31
N CYS A 372 -16.58 -0.09 3.40
CA CYS A 372 -15.38 -0.73 3.94
C CYS A 372 -14.60 -1.32 2.77
N ALA A 373 -13.67 -0.52 2.21
CA ALA A 373 -12.91 -0.89 1.03
C ALA A 373 -11.99 -2.09 1.32
N ASN A 374 -11.25 -2.02 2.43
CA ASN A 374 -10.21 -2.97 2.85
C ASN A 374 -9.34 -3.51 1.70
N ASP A 375 -8.13 -2.99 1.56
CA ASP A 375 -7.14 -3.61 0.69
C ASP A 375 -6.70 -4.94 1.35
N ASN A 376 -6.59 -6.02 0.57
CA ASN A 376 -6.34 -7.40 1.05
C ASN A 376 -5.08 -7.59 1.93
N GLU A 377 -4.29 -6.55 2.14
CA GLU A 377 -3.04 -6.53 2.90
C GLU A 377 -3.10 -5.75 4.22
N SER A 378 -4.14 -4.93 4.44
CA SER A 378 -4.24 -4.04 5.61
C SER A 378 -4.86 -4.75 6.82
N ILE A 379 -4.23 -4.55 7.99
CA ILE A 379 -4.63 -5.14 9.28
C ILE A 379 -5.40 -4.13 10.15
N SER A 380 -5.47 -2.86 9.75
CA SER A 380 -6.29 -1.87 10.46
C SER A 380 -7.75 -1.88 10.01
N GLY A 381 -7.99 -2.28 8.75
CA GLY A 381 -9.28 -2.07 8.08
C GLY A 381 -9.41 -0.63 7.61
N ASN A 382 -9.65 -0.43 6.31
CA ASN A 382 -9.66 0.89 5.68
C ASN A 382 -11.05 1.22 5.12
N CYS A 383 -11.52 2.44 5.38
CA CYS A 383 -12.75 2.95 4.79
C CYS A 383 -12.54 3.37 3.34
N ALA A 384 -13.59 3.22 2.52
CA ALA A 384 -13.61 3.76 1.18
C ALA A 384 -13.57 5.30 1.19
N VAL A 385 -13.14 5.90 0.08
CA VAL A 385 -13.02 7.35 -0.08
C VAL A 385 -14.35 8.04 0.25
N GLY A 386 -14.29 9.06 1.11
CA GLY A 386 -15.45 9.82 1.56
C GLY A 386 -16.11 9.29 2.84
N TYR A 387 -15.70 8.10 3.33
CA TYR A 387 -16.20 7.49 4.57
C TYR A 387 -15.13 7.47 5.67
N ARG A 388 -15.56 7.53 6.93
CA ARG A 388 -14.73 7.47 8.15
C ARG A 388 -15.50 6.91 9.34
N GLY A 389 -14.80 6.74 10.46
CA GLY A 389 -15.38 6.32 11.73
C GLY A 389 -15.57 4.80 11.81
N TRP A 390 -16.14 4.34 12.91
CA TRP A 390 -16.37 2.91 13.11
C TRP A 390 -17.44 2.38 12.14
N LEU A 391 -17.19 1.21 11.53
CA LEU A 391 -17.98 0.63 10.44
C LEU A 391 -18.13 1.55 9.21
N CYS A 392 -17.29 2.59 9.09
CA CYS A 392 -17.26 3.53 7.96
C CYS A 392 -18.63 4.20 7.68
N THR A 393 -19.41 4.50 8.73
CA THR A 393 -20.76 5.06 8.56
C THR A 393 -20.78 6.57 8.39
N ASN A 394 -19.77 7.27 8.90
CA ASN A 394 -19.70 8.72 8.93
C ASN A 394 -18.96 9.27 7.71
N CYS A 395 -19.33 10.45 7.23
CA CYS A 395 -18.67 11.05 6.08
C CYS A 395 -17.38 11.77 6.48
N GLN A 396 -16.37 11.75 5.60
CA GLN A 396 -15.10 12.48 5.73
C GLN A 396 -15.28 13.97 5.42
N ALA A 397 -14.29 14.80 5.77
CA ALA A 397 -14.22 16.21 5.37
C ALA A 397 -14.40 16.37 3.85
N GLY A 398 -15.16 17.38 3.42
CA GLY A 398 -15.52 17.60 2.01
C GLY A 398 -16.65 16.70 1.49
N TYR A 399 -17.22 15.81 2.31
CA TYR A 399 -18.36 14.97 1.97
C TYR A 399 -19.52 15.21 2.96
N TYR A 400 -20.75 15.00 2.49
CA TYR A 400 -21.96 15.07 3.31
C TYR A 400 -22.85 13.85 3.09
N SER A 401 -23.69 13.52 4.07
CA SER A 401 -24.55 12.35 4.01
C SER A 401 -25.83 12.64 3.22
N VAL A 402 -26.16 11.76 2.28
CA VAL A 402 -27.44 11.73 1.56
C VAL A 402 -28.05 10.34 1.73
N LEU A 403 -29.12 10.24 2.51
CA LEU A 403 -29.70 8.97 2.96
C LEU A 403 -28.65 8.09 3.64
N THR A 404 -28.04 7.17 2.88
CA THR A 404 -27.03 6.23 3.32
C THR A 404 -25.74 6.30 2.49
N LEU A 405 -25.49 7.37 1.74
CA LEU A 405 -24.27 7.53 0.93
C LEU A 405 -23.55 8.82 1.30
N CYS A 406 -22.22 8.78 1.29
CA CYS A 406 -21.40 9.98 1.41
C CYS A 406 -21.10 10.53 0.02
N VAL A 407 -21.54 11.76 -0.24
CA VAL A 407 -21.44 12.44 -1.53
C VAL A 407 -20.53 13.66 -1.38
N PRO A 408 -19.67 13.98 -2.36
CA PRO A 408 -18.81 15.15 -2.29
C PRO A 408 -19.63 16.44 -2.20
N CYS A 409 -19.15 17.40 -1.41
CA CYS A 409 -19.76 18.71 -1.25
C CYS A 409 -19.73 19.49 -2.59
N PRO A 410 -20.83 20.17 -2.96
CA PRO A 410 -20.84 21.05 -4.13
C PRO A 410 -20.05 22.33 -3.87
N THR A 411 -19.71 23.05 -4.93
CA THR A 411 -18.97 24.32 -4.83
C THR A 411 -19.74 25.39 -4.04
N MET A 412 -19.01 26.30 -3.39
CA MET A 412 -19.60 27.38 -2.59
C MET A 412 -20.56 28.27 -3.40
N ALA A 413 -20.32 28.48 -4.69
CA ALA A 413 -21.20 29.25 -5.55
C ALA A 413 -22.60 28.60 -5.71
N VAL A 414 -22.63 27.27 -5.87
CA VAL A 414 -23.88 26.51 -5.95
C VAL A 414 -24.63 26.57 -4.62
N LEU A 415 -23.92 26.41 -3.50
CA LEU A 415 -24.51 26.50 -2.16
C LEU A 415 -25.16 27.87 -1.90
N ILE A 416 -24.48 28.97 -2.24
CA ILE A 416 -25.00 30.33 -2.07
C ILE A 416 -26.23 30.54 -2.96
N ALA A 417 -26.18 30.11 -4.23
CA ALA A 417 -27.30 30.24 -5.16
C ALA A 417 -28.55 29.48 -4.66
N GLU A 418 -28.39 28.22 -4.23
CA GLU A 418 -29.47 27.42 -3.63
C GLU A 418 -30.10 28.13 -2.42
N THR A 419 -29.26 28.70 -1.56
CA THR A 419 -29.69 29.41 -0.34
C THR A 419 -30.46 30.70 -0.68
N CYS A 420 -29.98 31.49 -1.64
CA CYS A 420 -30.64 32.71 -2.09
C CYS A 420 -32.01 32.44 -2.74
N VAL A 421 -32.10 31.41 -3.59
CA VAL A 421 -33.37 30.99 -4.22
C VAL A 421 -34.42 30.65 -3.17
N PHE A 422 -34.03 29.93 -2.12
CA PHE A 422 -34.96 29.60 -1.04
C PHE A 422 -35.45 30.83 -0.28
N PHE A 423 -34.55 31.72 0.16
CA PHE A 423 -34.96 32.93 0.88
C PHE A 423 -35.87 33.81 0.02
N PHE A 424 -35.63 33.86 -1.29
CA PHE A 424 -36.51 34.52 -2.24
C PHE A 424 -37.90 33.88 -2.30
N VAL A 425 -37.99 32.55 -2.41
CA VAL A 425 -39.27 31.80 -2.43
C VAL A 425 -40.03 31.98 -1.11
N CYS A 426 -39.35 31.94 0.04
CA CYS A 426 -39.94 32.22 1.35
C CYS A 426 -40.44 33.66 1.46
N GLY A 427 -39.64 34.63 1.02
CA GLY A 427 -40.02 36.05 0.98
C GLY A 427 -41.25 36.29 0.11
N LEU A 428 -41.28 35.72 -1.09
CA LEU A 428 -42.42 35.79 -2.01
C LEU A 428 -43.67 35.15 -1.39
N SER A 429 -43.53 33.99 -0.75
CA SER A 429 -44.63 33.30 -0.07
C SER A 429 -45.20 34.12 1.09
N CYS A 430 -44.34 34.71 1.93
CA CYS A 430 -44.73 35.60 3.02
C CYS A 430 -45.41 36.89 2.51
N PHE A 431 -44.91 37.44 1.40
CA PHE A 431 -45.51 38.60 0.74
C PHE A 431 -46.91 38.28 0.22
N LEU A 432 -47.07 37.16 -0.50
CA LEU A 432 -48.36 36.70 -1.01
C LEU A 432 -49.37 36.43 0.12
N LEU A 433 -48.93 35.79 1.22
CA LEU A 433 -49.77 35.57 2.41
C LEU A 433 -50.18 36.89 3.07
N SER A 434 -49.26 37.83 3.22
CA SER A 434 -49.54 39.15 3.81
C SER A 434 -50.48 39.98 2.93
N TRP A 435 -50.29 39.91 1.61
CA TRP A 435 -51.17 40.53 0.63
C TRP A 435 -52.59 39.95 0.68
N GLN A 436 -52.73 38.64 0.84
CA GLN A 436 -54.03 37.99 1.01
C GLN A 436 -54.71 38.35 2.34
N LEU A 437 -53.98 38.36 3.45
CA LEU A 437 -54.51 38.75 4.77
C LEU A 437 -55.02 40.20 4.78
N LYS A 438 -54.32 41.10 4.09
CA LYS A 438 -54.74 42.50 3.89
C LYS A 438 -55.98 42.61 2.99
N ARG A 439 -56.14 41.70 2.01
CA ARG A 439 -57.30 41.69 1.12
C ARG A 439 -58.56 41.14 1.80
N ASN A 440 -58.44 40.13 2.67
CA ASN A 440 -59.57 39.60 3.45
C ASN A 440 -60.09 40.54 4.54
N THR A 441 -59.31 41.52 4.97
CA THR A 441 -59.75 42.55 5.94
C THR A 441 -60.55 43.69 5.32
N SER A 442 -60.60 43.78 3.98
CA SER A 442 -61.38 44.77 3.24
C SER A 442 -62.77 44.22 2.89
N GLY A 443 -63.57 43.93 3.92
CA GLY A 443 -65.04 43.97 3.96
C GLY A 443 -65.90 43.59 2.74
N LYS A 444 -65.51 42.64 1.89
CA LYS A 444 -66.42 42.05 0.89
C LYS A 444 -66.58 40.56 1.17
N GLU A 445 -67.74 40.19 1.71
CA GLU A 445 -68.21 38.81 1.78
C GLU A 445 -68.06 38.14 0.41
N ARG A 446 -67.21 37.12 0.33
CA ARG A 446 -67.18 36.19 -0.81
C ARG A 446 -67.42 34.78 -0.30
N THR A 447 -68.51 34.20 -0.78
CA THR A 447 -69.05 32.87 -0.49
C THR A 447 -68.25 31.72 -1.12
N SER A 448 -67.03 31.95 -1.61
CA SER A 448 -66.21 30.94 -2.28
C SER A 448 -64.74 31.09 -1.87
N ARG A 449 -64.15 29.98 -1.38
CA ARG A 449 -62.69 29.87 -1.12
C ARG A 449 -61.95 30.24 -2.39
N SER A 450 -60.96 31.14 -2.30
CA SER A 450 -60.21 31.56 -3.47
C SER A 450 -59.42 30.37 -4.04
N PHE A 451 -59.18 30.35 -5.34
CA PHE A 451 -58.35 29.33 -6.01
C PHE A 451 -56.98 29.15 -5.33
N ILE A 452 -56.44 30.24 -4.78
CA ILE A 452 -55.18 30.24 -4.04
C ILE A 452 -55.32 29.51 -2.70
N ASP A 453 -56.47 29.59 -2.01
CA ASP A 453 -56.73 28.85 -0.77
C ASP A 453 -56.74 27.34 -1.00
N VAL A 454 -57.30 26.90 -2.14
CA VAL A 454 -57.31 25.49 -2.53
C VAL A 454 -55.90 25.01 -2.85
N ILE A 455 -55.11 25.81 -3.57
CA ILE A 455 -53.72 25.49 -3.89
C ILE A 455 -52.87 25.39 -2.62
N ILE A 456 -52.95 26.37 -1.72
CA ILE A 456 -52.17 26.37 -0.47
C ILE A 456 -52.57 25.17 0.41
N ALA A 457 -53.85 24.85 0.51
CA ALA A 457 -54.31 23.68 1.25
C ALA A 457 -53.75 22.37 0.65
N ARG A 458 -53.75 22.24 -0.68
CA ARG A 458 -53.20 21.07 -1.38
C ARG A 458 -51.69 20.97 -1.25
N ILE A 459 -50.97 22.09 -1.34
CA ILE A 459 -49.51 22.14 -1.12
C ILE A 459 -49.17 21.75 0.32
N LYS A 460 -49.94 22.19 1.33
CA LYS A 460 -49.74 21.79 2.72
C LYS A 460 -49.93 20.28 2.94
N ILE A 461 -50.94 19.67 2.33
CA ILE A 461 -51.17 18.22 2.41
C ILE A 461 -50.02 17.47 1.72
N LEU A 462 -49.62 17.92 0.53
CA LEU A 462 -48.51 17.35 -0.21
C LEU A 462 -47.21 17.39 0.61
N LEU A 463 -46.92 18.54 1.21
CA LEU A 463 -45.75 18.73 2.07
C LEU A 463 -45.78 17.84 3.31
N GLY A 464 -46.92 17.78 4.00
CA GLY A 464 -47.08 16.91 5.17
C GLY A 464 -46.90 15.42 4.84
N PHE A 465 -47.42 14.97 3.68
CA PHE A 465 -47.24 13.60 3.22
C PHE A 465 -45.75 13.28 2.96
N TYR A 466 -45.07 14.11 2.16
CA TYR A 466 -43.66 13.86 1.82
C TYR A 466 -42.71 14.03 3.01
N GLN A 467 -43.02 14.89 3.98
CA GLN A 467 -42.28 14.99 5.24
C GLN A 467 -42.33 13.67 6.01
N VAL A 468 -43.52 13.10 6.23
CA VAL A 468 -43.67 11.84 6.98
C VAL A 468 -43.00 10.67 6.25
N VAL A 469 -43.17 10.57 4.92
CA VAL A 469 -42.55 9.50 4.14
C VAL A 469 -41.03 9.64 4.13
N GLY A 470 -40.49 10.86 4.00
CA GLY A 470 -39.04 11.12 4.07
C GLY A 470 -38.43 10.67 5.41
N GLU A 471 -39.07 10.97 6.53
CA GLU A 471 -38.63 10.55 7.87
C GLU A 471 -38.69 9.03 8.08
N ILE A 472 -39.64 8.33 7.45
CA ILE A 472 -39.70 6.86 7.47
C ILE A 472 -38.51 6.26 6.71
N PHE A 473 -38.17 6.80 5.55
CA PHE A 473 -37.03 6.30 4.77
C PHE A 473 -35.68 6.55 5.48
N THR A 474 -35.53 7.67 6.20
CA THR A 474 -34.29 7.97 6.94
C THR A 474 -34.18 7.18 8.26
N SER A 475 -35.29 6.90 8.94
CA SER A 475 -35.29 6.11 10.19
C SER A 475 -34.99 4.62 9.96
N LEU A 476 -35.33 4.08 8.78
CA LEU A 476 -35.08 2.68 8.38
C LEU A 476 -33.67 2.46 7.77
N HIS A 477 -32.64 3.04 8.39
CA HIS A 477 -31.24 2.96 7.95
C HIS A 477 -30.64 1.54 7.88
N ASN A 478 -31.26 0.56 8.56
CA ASN A 478 -30.79 -0.84 8.58
C ASN A 478 -31.35 -1.70 7.44
N ILE A 479 -32.24 -1.14 6.61
CA ILE A 479 -32.82 -1.84 5.47
C ILE A 479 -32.03 -1.46 4.22
N ASN A 480 -31.44 -2.46 3.58
CA ASN A 480 -30.80 -2.28 2.28
C ASN A 480 -31.89 -2.15 1.21
N TRP A 481 -32.29 -0.91 0.93
CA TRP A 481 -33.23 -0.61 -0.15
C TRP A 481 -32.59 -1.01 -1.48
N SER A 482 -33.22 -1.90 -2.26
CA SER A 482 -32.70 -2.33 -3.56
C SER A 482 -33.41 -1.61 -4.72
N GLY A 483 -32.63 -1.26 -5.75
CA GLY A 483 -33.13 -0.80 -7.06
C GLY A 483 -34.08 0.41 -7.01
N PRO A 484 -35.34 0.30 -7.46
CA PRO A 484 -36.27 1.43 -7.59
C PRO A 484 -36.55 2.19 -6.29
N LEU A 485 -36.47 1.51 -5.14
CA LEU A 485 -36.73 2.12 -3.84
C LEU A 485 -35.62 3.11 -3.43
N VAL A 486 -34.39 2.91 -3.92
CA VAL A 486 -33.30 3.89 -3.73
C VAL A 486 -33.55 5.13 -4.58
N VAL A 487 -34.03 4.95 -5.81
CA VAL A 487 -34.37 6.07 -6.70
C VAL A 487 -35.56 6.85 -6.14
N LEU A 488 -36.58 6.14 -5.64
CA LEU A 488 -37.71 6.72 -4.97
C LEU A 488 -37.29 7.44 -3.69
N GLY A 489 -36.39 6.86 -2.88
CA GLY A 489 -35.80 7.50 -1.72
C GLY A 489 -35.03 8.77 -2.08
N LYS A 490 -34.23 8.76 -3.16
CA LYS A 490 -33.52 9.95 -3.67
C LYS A 490 -34.49 11.04 -4.15
N PHE A 491 -35.56 10.64 -4.83
CA PHE A 491 -36.62 11.54 -5.29
C PHE A 491 -37.39 12.15 -4.12
N ILE A 492 -37.83 11.32 -3.16
CA ILE A 492 -38.48 11.76 -1.92
C ILE A 492 -37.55 12.70 -1.15
N ALA A 493 -36.26 12.35 -1.02
CA ALA A 493 -35.24 13.16 -0.38
C ALA A 493 -34.97 14.51 -1.09
N ALA A 494 -35.22 14.61 -2.40
CA ALA A 494 -35.12 15.86 -3.16
C ALA A 494 -36.38 16.74 -3.01
N PHE A 495 -37.56 16.12 -2.88
CA PHE A 495 -38.84 16.79 -2.65
C PHE A 495 -39.14 17.05 -1.17
N GLU A 496 -38.36 16.47 -0.27
CA GLU A 496 -38.36 16.75 1.16
C GLU A 496 -37.96 18.23 1.34
N ILE A 497 -38.93 19.14 1.29
CA ILE A 497 -38.79 20.52 1.80
C ILE A 497 -38.73 20.45 3.33
N ASN A 498 -37.89 19.58 3.87
CA ASN A 498 -37.43 19.74 5.21
C ASN A 498 -36.69 21.08 5.18
N ILE A 499 -37.22 22.10 5.84
CA ILE A 499 -36.54 23.41 5.94
C ILE A 499 -35.14 23.20 6.56
N LEU A 500 -34.99 22.15 7.36
CA LEU A 500 -33.73 21.62 7.86
C LEU A 500 -32.77 21.14 6.76
N ARG A 501 -33.25 20.82 5.55
CA ARG A 501 -32.43 20.52 4.38
C ARG A 501 -31.84 21.72 3.64
N LEU A 502 -32.42 22.91 3.77
CA LEU A 502 -31.69 24.10 3.34
C LEU A 502 -30.54 24.44 4.33
N PHE A 503 -30.66 23.95 5.56
CA PHE A 503 -29.59 23.82 6.54
C PHE A 503 -28.85 22.46 6.46
N VAL A 504 -29.03 21.61 5.43
CA VAL A 504 -28.49 20.21 5.42
C VAL A 504 -27.01 20.08 5.16
N ARG A 505 -26.33 21.17 4.77
CA ARG A 505 -24.89 21.11 4.54
C ARG A 505 -24.12 22.15 5.35
N PRO A 506 -24.36 22.34 6.67
CA PRO A 506 -23.56 23.28 7.45
C PRO A 506 -22.08 22.88 7.37
N ARG A 507 -21.85 21.57 7.37
CA ARG A 507 -20.54 20.95 7.17
C ARG A 507 -19.84 21.33 5.86
N CYS A 508 -20.58 21.61 4.78
CA CYS A 508 -19.97 22.08 3.52
C CYS A 508 -19.64 23.58 3.54
N PHE A 509 -20.20 24.36 4.49
CA PHE A 509 -19.78 25.76 4.71
C PHE A 509 -18.56 25.85 5.62
N ASP A 510 -18.57 25.09 6.72
CA ASP A 510 -17.45 24.94 7.65
C ASP A 510 -17.51 23.54 8.27
N GLU A 511 -16.37 22.85 8.31
CA GLU A 511 -16.24 21.52 8.90
C GLU A 511 -16.63 21.49 10.38
N LYS A 512 -16.47 22.62 11.09
CA LYS A 512 -16.86 22.76 12.51
C LYS A 512 -18.37 22.75 12.74
N LEU A 513 -19.16 22.93 11.69
CA LEU A 513 -20.62 22.93 11.78
C LEU A 513 -21.23 21.52 11.60
N ASP A 514 -20.45 20.45 11.82
CA ASP A 514 -20.98 19.08 11.79
C ASP A 514 -22.04 18.87 12.89
N LEU A 515 -23.29 18.67 12.49
CA LEU A 515 -24.42 18.55 13.39
C LEU A 515 -24.48 17.13 13.98
N ASN A 516 -23.72 16.89 15.05
CA ASN A 516 -23.82 15.66 15.84
C ASN A 516 -25.25 15.47 16.42
N PRO A 517 -25.76 14.24 16.58
CA PRO A 517 -27.07 13.97 17.21
C PRO A 517 -27.35 14.75 18.50
N LYS A 518 -26.33 15.00 19.34
CA LYS A 518 -26.48 15.82 20.56
C LYS A 518 -26.83 17.28 20.27
N ILE A 519 -26.18 17.88 19.26
CA ILE A 519 -26.42 19.26 18.83
C ILE A 519 -27.79 19.37 18.18
N GLN A 520 -28.14 18.40 17.32
CA GLN A 520 -29.46 18.33 16.72
C GLN A 520 -30.56 18.30 17.80
N PHE A 521 -30.36 17.50 18.86
CA PHE A 521 -31.28 17.44 19.99
C PHE A 521 -31.41 18.77 20.72
N LEU A 522 -30.30 19.47 20.97
CA LEU A 522 -30.34 20.78 21.62
C LEU A 522 -31.10 21.80 20.77
N ILE A 523 -30.88 21.82 19.45
CA ILE A 523 -31.62 22.67 18.52
C ILE A 523 -33.12 22.31 18.55
N GLY A 524 -33.46 21.01 18.50
CA GLY A 524 -34.83 20.53 18.58
C GLY A 524 -35.54 20.91 19.89
N ALA A 525 -34.81 20.99 21.00
CA ALA A 525 -35.36 21.41 22.29
C ALA A 525 -35.58 22.94 22.38
N ILE A 526 -34.67 23.74 21.81
CA ILE A 526 -34.70 25.22 21.90
C ILE A 526 -35.63 25.83 20.86
N LEU A 527 -35.69 25.27 19.65
CA LEU A 527 -36.42 25.85 18.51
C LEU A 527 -37.91 26.10 18.80
N PRO A 528 -38.68 25.18 19.41
CA PRO A 528 -40.07 25.43 19.75
C PRO A 528 -40.26 26.61 20.71
N VAL A 529 -39.32 26.83 21.63
CA VAL A 529 -39.37 27.94 22.59
C VAL A 529 -39.13 29.27 21.88
N LEU A 530 -38.15 29.32 20.97
CA LEU A 530 -37.86 30.53 20.19
C LEU A 530 -39.01 30.95 19.28
N VAL A 531 -39.72 30.00 18.67
CA VAL A 531 -40.89 30.27 17.83
C VAL A 531 -41.99 31.00 18.59
N VAL A 532 -42.10 30.81 19.92
CA VAL A 532 -43.06 31.55 20.76
C VAL A 532 -42.47 32.86 21.28
N LEU A 533 -41.24 32.83 21.77
CA LEU A 533 -40.63 33.99 22.43
C LEU A 533 -40.40 35.16 21.48
N ILE A 534 -39.98 34.91 20.23
CA ILE A 534 -39.65 35.97 19.27
C ILE A 534 -40.90 36.82 18.91
N PRO A 535 -42.03 36.24 18.50
CA PRO A 535 -43.26 37.02 18.25
C PRO A 535 -43.80 37.71 19.51
N PHE A 536 -43.67 37.06 20.68
CA PHE A 536 -44.10 37.63 21.95
C PHE A 536 -43.29 38.88 22.32
N THR A 537 -41.95 38.82 22.26
CA THR A 537 -41.10 39.98 22.56
C THR A 537 -41.30 41.10 21.56
N PHE A 538 -41.46 40.79 20.27
CA PHE A 538 -41.81 41.76 19.23
C PHE A 538 -43.11 42.51 19.54
N TYR A 539 -44.16 41.78 19.95
CA TYR A 539 -45.43 42.38 20.34
C TYR A 539 -45.28 43.32 21.54
N GLN A 540 -44.56 42.90 22.58
CA GLN A 540 -44.33 43.73 23.77
C GLN A 540 -43.50 44.98 23.46
N ALA A 541 -42.42 44.85 22.68
CA ALA A 541 -41.58 45.96 22.26
C ALA A 541 -42.39 47.01 21.48
N LYS A 542 -43.24 46.57 20.54
CA LYS A 542 -44.10 47.47 19.77
C LYS A 542 -45.15 48.16 20.65
N LYS A 543 -45.70 47.44 21.64
CA LYS A 543 -46.65 48.00 22.61
C LYS A 543 -46.00 49.09 23.46
N VAL A 544 -44.80 48.85 23.96
CA VAL A 544 -44.01 49.83 24.74
C VAL A 544 -43.62 51.04 23.89
N TYR A 545 -43.17 50.83 22.66
CA TYR A 545 -42.81 51.91 21.73
C TYR A 545 -43.98 52.89 21.50
N VAL A 546 -45.18 52.36 21.21
CA VAL A 546 -46.37 53.20 21.01
C VAL A 546 -46.80 53.88 22.31
N PHE A 547 -46.64 53.20 23.46
CA PHE A 547 -46.92 53.78 24.77
C PHE A 547 -46.00 54.96 25.09
N ILE A 548 -44.70 54.89 24.76
CA ILE A 548 -43.75 55.97 25.03
C ILE A 548 -43.93 57.16 24.07
N ARG A 549 -44.16 56.91 22.78
CA ARG A 549 -44.13 57.98 21.75
C ARG A 549 -45.44 58.73 21.52
N PHE A 550 -46.60 58.18 21.89
CA PHE A 550 -47.91 58.77 21.54
C PHE A 550 -48.79 59.12 22.74
N SER A 551 -49.64 60.14 22.58
CA SER A 551 -50.60 60.64 23.58
C SER A 551 -51.80 59.70 23.78
N LEU A 552 -52.55 59.88 24.88
CA LEU A 552 -53.62 58.98 25.33
C LEU A 552 -54.72 58.74 24.27
N ILE A 553 -55.07 59.76 23.49
CA ILE A 553 -56.11 59.71 22.45
C ILE A 553 -55.69 58.78 21.29
N ILE A 554 -54.42 58.86 20.87
CA ILE A 554 -53.87 58.02 19.80
C ILE A 554 -53.74 56.56 20.27
N ARG A 555 -53.45 56.33 21.56
CA ARG A 555 -53.39 54.98 22.16
C ARG A 555 -54.72 54.24 22.09
N ILE A 556 -55.86 54.93 22.27
CA ILE A 556 -57.19 54.33 22.18
C ILE A 556 -57.49 53.88 20.73
N SER A 557 -57.15 54.72 19.74
CA SER A 557 -57.31 54.41 18.31
C SER A 557 -56.47 53.19 17.88
N TYR A 558 -55.25 53.05 18.41
CA TYR A 558 -54.37 51.91 18.11
C TYR A 558 -54.80 50.58 18.74
N ARG A 559 -55.76 50.55 19.68
CA ARG A 559 -56.17 49.34 20.39
C ARG A 559 -56.71 48.25 19.45
N SER A 560 -57.50 48.64 18.45
CA SER A 560 -58.01 47.73 17.40
C SER A 560 -56.87 47.14 16.54
N HIS A 561 -55.83 47.93 16.27
CA HIS A 561 -54.66 47.48 15.52
C HIS A 561 -53.79 46.49 16.34
N PHE A 562 -53.69 46.67 17.66
CA PHE A 562 -52.97 45.73 18.53
C PHE A 562 -53.67 44.37 18.63
N GLU A 563 -55.01 44.32 18.71
CA GLU A 563 -55.74 43.04 18.69
C GLU A 563 -55.56 42.32 17.36
N LYS A 564 -55.66 43.00 16.22
CA LYS A 564 -55.37 42.39 14.89
C LYS A 564 -53.93 41.86 14.80
N LEU A 565 -52.95 42.62 15.29
CA LEU A 565 -51.56 42.20 15.30
C LEU A 565 -51.35 40.96 16.19
N LYS A 566 -51.94 40.95 17.38
CA LYS A 566 -51.88 39.82 18.32
C LYS A 566 -52.45 38.54 17.69
N THR A 567 -53.63 38.62 17.07
CA THR A 567 -54.26 37.47 16.38
C THR A 567 -53.40 36.97 15.21
N SER A 568 -52.82 37.88 14.43
CA SER A 568 -51.94 37.50 13.31
C SER A 568 -50.64 36.84 13.78
N LEU A 569 -49.98 37.37 14.82
CA LEU A 569 -48.76 36.78 15.38
C LEU A 569 -49.05 35.40 15.99
N PHE A 570 -50.18 35.24 16.69
CA PHE A 570 -50.60 33.95 17.23
C PHE A 570 -50.82 32.91 16.11
N ALA A 571 -51.49 33.30 15.02
CA ALA A 571 -51.68 32.40 13.87
C ALA A 571 -50.34 31.97 13.25
N CYS A 572 -49.37 32.87 13.13
CA CYS A 572 -48.03 32.53 12.65
C CYS A 572 -47.32 31.53 13.58
N VAL A 573 -47.37 31.74 14.90
CA VAL A 573 -46.78 30.83 15.90
C VAL A 573 -47.35 29.41 15.75
N VAL A 574 -48.68 29.28 15.67
CA VAL A 574 -49.35 27.97 15.55
C VAL A 574 -48.95 27.25 14.26
N VAL A 575 -48.89 27.96 13.12
CA VAL A 575 -48.46 27.37 11.85
C VAL A 575 -47.01 26.90 11.90
N LEU A 576 -46.11 27.73 12.45
CA LEU A 576 -44.70 27.37 12.59
C LEU A 576 -44.52 26.17 13.52
N TRP A 577 -45.21 26.14 14.66
CA TRP A 577 -45.21 24.99 15.57
C TRP A 577 -45.68 23.70 14.92
N PHE A 578 -46.72 23.73 14.10
CA PHE A 578 -47.18 22.55 13.36
C PHE A 578 -46.13 22.06 12.36
N LEU A 579 -45.44 22.97 11.67
CA LEU A 579 -44.41 22.62 10.69
C LEU A 579 -43.15 22.01 11.33
N ILE A 580 -42.76 22.46 12.52
CA ILE A 580 -41.56 21.96 13.21
C ILE A 580 -41.83 20.72 14.08
N TYR A 581 -43.10 20.40 14.37
CA TYR A 581 -43.43 19.33 15.31
C TYR A 581 -42.88 17.96 14.90
N PRO A 582 -43.11 17.44 13.66
CA PRO A 582 -42.55 16.16 13.24
C PRO A 582 -41.01 16.04 13.34
N PRO A 583 -40.20 16.98 12.80
CA PRO A 583 -38.75 16.85 12.88
C PRO A 583 -38.21 16.96 14.31
N VAL A 584 -38.85 17.77 15.18
CA VAL A 584 -38.48 17.84 16.60
C VAL A 584 -38.75 16.49 17.30
N CYS A 585 -39.90 15.86 17.04
CA CYS A 585 -40.20 14.52 17.55
C CYS A 585 -39.17 13.48 17.11
N SER A 586 -38.79 13.48 15.82
CA SER A 586 -37.79 12.55 15.27
C SER A 586 -36.45 12.64 15.99
N VAL A 587 -35.94 13.86 16.19
CA VAL A 587 -34.67 14.09 16.90
C VAL A 587 -34.76 13.67 18.37
N ILE A 588 -35.89 13.91 19.05
CA ILE A 588 -36.12 13.45 20.43
C ILE A 588 -36.03 11.91 20.50
N PHE A 589 -36.69 11.21 19.57
CA PHE A 589 -36.69 9.75 19.53
C PHE A 589 -35.33 9.14 19.19
N SER A 590 -34.50 9.85 18.42
CA SER A 590 -33.17 9.35 18.02
C SER A 590 -32.24 9.05 19.19
N LEU A 591 -32.38 9.76 20.33
CA LEU A 591 -31.57 9.58 21.53
C LEU A 591 -32.21 8.67 22.59
N TYR A 592 -33.28 7.94 22.27
CA TYR A 592 -33.86 6.99 23.24
C TYR A 592 -32.91 5.82 23.56
N PRO A 593 -33.00 5.22 24.76
CA PRO A 593 -32.18 4.07 25.13
C PRO A 593 -32.29 2.89 24.16
N ILE A 594 -33.45 2.68 23.53
CA ILE A 594 -33.69 1.59 22.57
C ILE A 594 -32.92 1.78 21.25
N SER A 595 -32.48 3.01 20.97
CA SER A 595 -31.67 3.38 19.82
C SER A 595 -30.19 3.01 20.01
N CYS A 596 -29.80 2.53 21.18
CA CYS A 596 -28.46 1.98 21.43
C CYS A 596 -28.38 0.50 21.02
N LYS A 597 -27.27 0.13 20.38
CA LYS A 597 -26.97 -1.26 20.00
C LYS A 597 -25.68 -1.72 20.68
N ALA A 598 -25.71 -2.91 21.28
CA ALA A 598 -24.56 -3.54 21.90
C ALA A 598 -23.80 -4.41 20.88
N PHE A 599 -22.48 -4.40 20.97
CA PHE A 599 -21.57 -5.17 20.13
C PHE A 599 -20.50 -5.84 20.98
N SER A 600 -20.34 -7.15 20.82
CA SER A 600 -19.34 -7.96 21.51
C SER A 600 -18.04 -8.02 20.72
N LEU A 601 -16.99 -7.39 21.25
CA LEU A 601 -15.72 -7.20 20.52
C LEU A 601 -14.83 -8.44 20.50
N ASN A 602 -14.97 -9.33 21.48
CA ASN A 602 -14.20 -10.56 21.58
C ASN A 602 -15.05 -11.82 21.32
N GLN A 603 -14.38 -12.93 21.05
CA GLN A 603 -15.03 -14.22 20.75
C GLN A 603 -15.83 -14.75 21.95
N ASP A 604 -15.31 -14.56 23.17
CA ASP A 604 -15.94 -14.99 24.42
C ASP A 604 -17.10 -14.08 24.89
N LYS A 605 -17.36 -12.99 24.16
CA LYS A 605 -18.43 -12.00 24.43
C LYS A 605 -18.38 -11.35 25.82
N THR A 606 -17.21 -11.32 26.46
CA THR A 606 -17.02 -10.68 27.76
C THR A 606 -16.93 -9.16 27.65
N HIS A 607 -16.41 -8.63 26.53
CA HIS A 607 -16.26 -7.20 26.30
C HIS A 607 -17.29 -6.68 25.31
N ASN A 608 -18.25 -5.91 25.83
CA ASN A 608 -19.33 -5.32 25.04
C ASN A 608 -19.22 -3.80 25.02
N ILE A 609 -19.33 -3.21 23.83
CA ILE A 609 -19.49 -1.76 23.65
C ILE A 609 -20.91 -1.45 23.21
N THR A 610 -21.45 -0.32 23.65
CA THR A 610 -22.80 0.14 23.26
C THR A 610 -22.72 1.45 22.50
N ARG A 611 -23.20 1.45 21.26
CA ARG A 611 -23.13 2.61 20.36
C ARG A 611 -24.50 3.01 19.85
N LEU A 612 -24.65 4.28 19.51
CA LEU A 612 -25.90 4.83 19.01
C LEU A 612 -26.14 4.38 17.56
N ARG A 613 -27.36 3.96 17.21
CA ARG A 613 -27.69 3.48 15.84
C ARG A 613 -27.63 4.57 14.77
N SER A 614 -27.94 5.81 15.11
CA SER A 614 -27.86 6.94 14.17
C SER A 614 -26.42 7.41 13.93
N ASP A 615 -25.51 7.13 14.85
CA ASP A 615 -24.08 7.48 14.78
C ASP A 615 -23.26 6.52 15.65
N PHE A 616 -22.62 5.54 15.00
CA PHE A 616 -21.87 4.49 15.69
C PHE A 616 -20.60 4.98 16.39
N ASP A 617 -20.13 6.21 16.12
CA ASP A 617 -19.00 6.80 16.85
C ASP A 617 -19.42 7.32 18.24
N THR A 618 -20.71 7.59 18.44
CA THR A 618 -21.23 8.11 19.71
C THR A 618 -21.45 6.99 20.74
N ASP A 619 -20.80 7.12 21.91
CA ASP A 619 -20.98 6.22 23.05
C ASP A 619 -22.29 6.53 23.82
N CYS A 620 -23.09 5.48 24.05
CA CYS A 620 -24.34 5.55 24.78
C CYS A 620 -24.18 5.77 26.29
N ALA A 621 -23.03 5.43 26.89
CA ALA A 621 -22.82 5.63 28.33
C ALA A 621 -22.90 7.11 28.75
N GLY A 622 -22.43 8.02 27.88
CA GLY A 622 -22.44 9.47 28.10
C GLY A 622 -23.77 10.17 27.82
N LEU A 623 -24.81 9.44 27.40
CA LEU A 623 -26.11 10.02 27.01
C LEU A 623 -27.15 10.09 28.13
N ARG A 624 -26.82 9.68 29.37
CA ARG A 624 -27.80 9.63 30.49
C ARG A 624 -28.59 10.93 30.71
N ALA A 625 -27.92 12.08 30.69
CA ALA A 625 -28.58 13.38 30.86
C ALA A 625 -29.55 13.71 29.69
N TYR A 626 -29.16 13.32 28.47
CA TYR A 626 -30.00 13.50 27.28
C TYR A 626 -31.20 12.57 27.29
N HIS A 627 -31.06 11.33 27.79
CA HIS A 627 -32.19 10.41 27.96
C HIS A 627 -33.26 11.01 28.87
N ILE A 628 -32.87 11.54 30.04
CA ILE A 628 -33.81 12.19 30.97
C ILE A 628 -34.50 13.39 30.29
N SER A 629 -33.71 14.22 29.61
CA SER A 629 -34.24 15.38 28.87
C SER A 629 -35.22 14.97 27.76
N ALA A 630 -34.93 13.87 27.05
CA ALA A 630 -35.80 13.33 26.02
C ALA A 630 -37.14 12.85 26.62
N PHE A 631 -37.13 12.15 27.77
CA PHE A 631 -38.37 11.77 28.46
C PHE A 631 -39.21 12.98 28.89
N ILE A 632 -38.57 14.02 29.43
CA ILE A 632 -39.26 15.26 29.81
C ILE A 632 -39.89 15.93 28.58
N LEU A 633 -39.14 16.06 27.48
CA LEU A 633 -39.64 16.62 26.22
C LEU A 633 -40.75 15.77 25.61
N THR A 634 -40.71 14.45 25.74
CA THR A 634 -41.81 13.58 25.28
C THR A 634 -43.10 13.85 26.04
N ILE A 635 -43.05 13.97 27.37
CA ILE A 635 -44.23 14.28 28.17
C ILE A 635 -44.76 15.67 27.84
N THR A 636 -43.87 16.68 27.84
CA THR A 636 -44.25 18.09 27.73
C THR A 636 -44.59 18.55 26.31
N TYR A 637 -43.85 18.10 25.31
CA TYR A 637 -44.00 18.53 23.92
C TYR A 637 -44.64 17.47 23.04
N VAL A 638 -44.24 16.20 23.13
CA VAL A 638 -44.80 15.17 22.24
C VAL A 638 -46.24 14.82 22.62
N ILE A 639 -46.55 14.68 23.92
CA ILE A 639 -47.87 14.25 24.41
C ILE A 639 -48.75 15.42 24.83
N ALA A 640 -48.26 16.27 25.76
CA ALA A 640 -49.10 17.30 26.37
C ALA A 640 -49.51 18.40 25.38
N PHE A 641 -48.69 18.73 24.38
CA PHE A 641 -49.02 19.76 23.41
C PHE A 641 -50.20 19.35 22.48
N PRO A 642 -50.17 18.20 21.77
CA PRO A 642 -51.34 17.76 20.99
C PRO A 642 -52.60 17.56 21.85
N ALA A 643 -52.45 17.01 23.06
CA ALA A 643 -53.56 16.83 23.99
C ALA A 643 -54.17 18.18 24.41
N GLY A 644 -53.34 19.17 24.72
CA GLY A 644 -53.76 20.53 25.05
C GLY A 644 -54.49 21.22 23.89
N CYS A 645 -53.99 21.08 22.66
CA CYS A 645 -54.67 21.56 21.46
C CYS A 645 -56.05 20.90 21.28
N CYS A 646 -56.14 19.58 21.47
CA CYS A 646 -57.39 18.82 21.37
C CYS A 646 -58.41 19.26 22.44
N ILE A 647 -57.97 19.39 23.70
CA ILE A 647 -58.81 19.86 24.81
C ILE A 647 -59.31 21.29 24.56
N SER A 648 -58.43 22.19 24.10
CA SER A 648 -58.81 23.58 23.76
C SER A 648 -59.85 23.63 22.63
N TYR A 649 -59.68 22.78 21.61
CA TYR A 649 -60.66 22.63 20.52
C TYR A 649 -62.00 22.09 21.03
N MET A 650 -62.01 21.10 21.92
CA MET A 650 -63.25 20.58 22.53
C MET A 650 -63.95 21.61 23.43
N ILE A 651 -63.21 22.43 24.17
CA ILE A 651 -63.79 23.48 25.03
C ILE A 651 -64.41 24.59 24.18
N THR A 652 -63.75 25.00 23.09
CA THR A 652 -64.26 26.04 22.19
C THR A 652 -65.48 25.57 21.41
N THR A 653 -65.51 24.32 20.94
CA THR A 653 -66.70 23.74 20.29
C THR A 653 -67.86 23.52 21.27
N ARG A 654 -67.60 23.10 22.53
CA ARG A 654 -68.64 23.03 23.57
C ARG A 654 -69.21 24.40 23.95
N ARG A 655 -68.37 25.44 24.02
CA ARG A 655 -68.83 26.82 24.23
C ARG A 655 -69.64 27.31 23.02
N GLY A 656 -69.20 27.02 21.80
CA GLY A 656 -69.95 27.26 20.57
C GLY A 656 -71.35 26.61 20.60
N LEU A 657 -71.44 25.33 20.98
CA LEU A 657 -72.73 24.65 21.14
C LEU A 657 -73.61 25.28 22.24
N ARG A 658 -73.04 25.67 23.39
CA ARG A 658 -73.80 26.36 24.45
C ARG A 658 -74.29 27.76 24.06
N THR A 659 -73.60 28.45 23.16
CA THR A 659 -73.99 29.78 22.67
C THR A 659 -75.01 29.69 21.52
N ILE A 660 -75.21 28.50 20.94
CA ILE A 660 -76.24 28.21 19.94
C ILE A 660 -77.52 27.64 20.61
N LEU A 661 -77.41 27.11 21.83
CA LEU A 661 -78.51 26.55 22.62
C LEU A 661 -79.07 27.50 23.70
N GLN A 662 -78.50 28.71 23.85
CA GLN A 662 -79.09 29.86 24.56
C GLN A 662 -79.54 30.87 23.52
#